data_AF-A0A074KV86-F1
#
_entry.id   AF-A0A074KV86-F1
#
_cell.length_a   1.000
_cell.length_b   1.000
_cell.length_c   1.000
_cell.angle_alpha   90.00
_cell.angle_beta   90.00
_cell.angle_gamma   90.00
#
_symmetry.space_group_name_H-M   'P 1'
#
loop_
_entity.id
_entity.type
_entity.pdbx_description
1 polymer ?
#
loop_
_entity_poly.entity_id
_entity_poly.type
_entity_poly.pdbx_seq_one_letter_code
_entity_poly.pdbx_strand_id
1 'polypeptide(L)'
;MLMKKVYILLLILISFSAKAQISLDYYLSNEYTYNPAIPTPEDVLGYQVGEWHVSHDQVVMYMKELAAASDRVTIEEYARSYERRPLLLLTITAPTNFAKIPEIKSQRTRLRDARQARNVNTDNMPAVMYMGYSVHGNEPSGVNASLLAAYHFAAANEIANDLENVIILLDPALNPDGINRFASWVNSHKSYNMTGDPYGRELNEAWPRGRTNHYWFDLNRDWLPVQHPESRGRIAKIQEWKPNLVLDYHEMGTGSTFFFQPGIPSRNHPLTPQKNFELTEKIAQFHARQLDKIGSLYFTQESFDDFYYGKGSTYPDVQGAVGILFEQASSRGHLQESPYGPVTFPFTIRNQLTASLSSFEAAVSMRQEMNAYMKDFYAEAESEYTSDVNKAYIFGGRDDKVKTYHLAEMIVQHDIDVYRLQQDITINNVEFQADKAFIVPLNQPQYRLIKGMFEVRTEFQDSLFYDVSAWTLPMAFNLDYMALNSRIMNLAEVEEMDKSIAFPSGEVIGEENAYAYAFEWHEYYAPKVAYKLLDKGYMVRVTHEDFNVGDGETFRRGSILVSKKHGASDNGDLYADLQEAVKGTGVKIYAIDSGYTGGVNLGSPSIDVLDKPEIALLVDGGVASNEAGEVWHLLDQRFDIPVTLLPLDMVARADLNRYNVIIMPTGNYTDMGKIGAEKLKTWTNNGGTVIARGAAMNWLSQNEIGKFSFNQHTDEKVVGQKSYSLMQKDLGAQVTGGAIFNVKLDLTHPIGYGYTNEEMFTFRSGNQIMELSENAYANPMVYTDSPLAAGYVYPGNLERMKNSGGIRVSTVGRGKVIGFVDNPNFRAFWFGTNKLFMNSIFFGQTISPLSAR
;
A
#
# COMPACT_ATOMS: atom_id res chain seq x y z
N MET A 1 -13.92 56.76 45.79
CA MET A 1 -14.57 55.42 45.74
C MET A 1 -14.83 54.92 44.32
N LEU A 2 -15.22 55.79 43.38
CA LEU A 2 -15.50 55.41 41.98
C LEU A 2 -14.26 54.89 41.21
N MET A 3 -13.09 55.52 41.34
CA MET A 3 -11.85 55.06 40.68
C MET A 3 -11.39 53.67 41.13
N LYS A 4 -11.58 53.29 42.40
CA LYS A 4 -11.25 51.95 42.90
C LYS A 4 -12.17 50.87 42.30
N LYS A 5 -13.44 51.19 42.06
CA LYS A 5 -14.39 50.27 41.41
C LYS A 5 -14.11 50.11 39.90
N VAL A 6 -13.66 51.17 39.22
CA VAL A 6 -13.25 51.11 37.80
C VAL A 6 -11.97 50.30 37.61
N TYR A 7 -10.98 50.44 38.50
CA TYR A 7 -9.76 49.61 38.46
C TYR A 7 -10.03 48.13 38.74
N ILE A 8 -10.94 47.80 39.66
CA ILE A 8 -11.35 46.41 39.92
C ILE A 8 -12.13 45.84 38.73
N LEU A 9 -13.00 46.62 38.10
CA LEU A 9 -13.73 46.19 36.90
C LEU A 9 -12.79 45.98 35.70
N LEU A 10 -11.77 46.84 35.52
CA LEU A 10 -10.73 46.68 34.50
C LEU A 10 -9.82 45.48 34.78
N LEU A 11 -9.45 45.22 36.04
CA LEU A 11 -8.72 44.00 36.41
C LEU A 11 -9.55 42.73 36.16
N ILE A 12 -10.85 42.75 36.47
CA ILE A 12 -11.76 41.63 36.17
C ILE A 12 -11.92 41.45 34.65
N LEU A 13 -12.06 42.54 33.88
CA LEU A 13 -12.19 42.49 32.41
C LEU A 13 -10.89 42.09 31.69
N ILE A 14 -9.71 42.43 32.25
CA ILE A 14 -8.40 41.97 31.73
C ILE A 14 -8.18 40.50 32.09
N SER A 15 -8.67 40.01 33.24
CA SER A 15 -8.62 38.59 33.62
C SER A 15 -9.48 37.69 32.73
N PHE A 16 -10.47 38.22 32.01
CA PHE A 16 -11.31 37.45 31.07
C PHE A 16 -10.72 37.33 29.65
N SER A 17 -9.52 37.88 29.39
CA SER A 17 -8.86 37.77 28.08
C SER A 17 -7.65 36.82 28.09
N ALA A 18 -7.36 36.13 29.19
CA ALA A 18 -6.48 34.98 29.17
C ALA A 18 -7.28 33.79 28.61
N LYS A 19 -6.96 33.34 27.38
CA LYS A 19 -7.42 32.03 26.92
C LYS A 19 -6.85 31.01 27.89
N ALA A 20 -7.68 30.51 28.81
CA ALA A 20 -7.27 29.48 29.74
C ALA A 20 -6.78 28.26 28.93
N GLN A 21 -5.59 27.77 29.27
CA GLN A 21 -5.04 26.55 28.71
C GLN A 21 -6.01 25.39 29.02
N ILE A 22 -6.30 24.55 28.03
CA ILE A 22 -7.17 23.38 28.25
C ILE A 22 -6.39 22.37 29.08
N SER A 23 -6.84 22.16 30.31
CA SER A 23 -6.27 21.19 31.25
C SER A 23 -6.87 19.79 31.05
N LEU A 24 -6.27 18.81 31.74
CA LEU A 24 -6.60 17.40 31.63
C LEU A 24 -8.08 17.05 31.92
N ASP A 25 -8.75 17.84 32.76
CA ASP A 25 -10.17 17.71 33.13
C ASP A 25 -11.14 17.96 31.96
N TYR A 26 -10.69 18.62 30.90
CA TYR A 26 -11.47 18.72 29.66
C TYR A 26 -11.60 17.38 28.93
N TYR A 27 -10.57 16.54 29.04
CA TYR A 27 -10.47 15.25 28.35
C TYR A 27 -10.94 14.09 29.21
N LEU A 28 -10.57 14.10 30.50
CA LEU A 28 -10.80 13.01 31.43
C LEU A 28 -11.97 13.31 32.36
N SER A 29 -12.90 12.36 32.48
CA SER A 29 -14.05 12.49 33.37
C SER A 29 -13.62 12.60 34.83
N ASN A 30 -14.29 13.48 35.58
CA ASN A 30 -14.14 13.65 37.03
C ASN A 30 -14.67 12.44 37.84
N GLU A 31 -15.26 11.45 37.17
CA GLU A 31 -15.68 10.18 37.78
C GLU A 31 -14.50 9.24 38.07
N TYR A 32 -13.32 9.48 37.48
CA TYR A 32 -12.13 8.68 37.68
C TYR A 32 -11.14 9.37 38.62
N THR A 33 -10.49 8.57 39.46
CA THR A 33 -9.32 8.98 40.23
C THR A 33 -8.07 8.36 39.64
N TYR A 34 -7.00 9.15 39.55
CA TYR A 34 -5.75 8.72 38.92
C TYR A 34 -4.65 8.55 39.97
N ASN A 35 -3.84 7.50 39.82
CA ASN A 35 -2.66 7.28 40.65
C ASN A 35 -1.63 8.41 40.40
N PRO A 36 -1.35 9.29 41.40
CA PRO A 36 -0.47 10.44 41.21
C PRO A 36 1.01 10.06 41.03
N ALA A 37 1.39 8.80 41.23
CA ALA A 37 2.73 8.31 40.93
C ALA A 37 2.97 8.08 39.42
N ILE A 38 1.89 8.03 38.62
CA ILE A 38 1.99 7.88 37.17
C ILE A 38 2.03 9.28 36.55
N PRO A 39 3.10 9.63 35.81
CA PRO A 39 3.26 10.96 35.24
C PRO A 39 2.19 11.22 34.17
N THR A 40 1.66 12.43 34.17
CA THR A 40 0.77 12.92 33.11
C THR A 40 1.55 13.24 31.85
N PRO A 41 0.89 13.39 30.67
CA PRO A 41 1.56 13.90 29.49
C PRO A 41 2.23 15.27 29.71
N GLU A 42 1.63 16.16 30.50
CA GLU A 42 2.19 17.48 30.79
C GLU A 42 3.50 17.39 31.58
N ASP A 43 3.60 16.47 32.55
CA ASP A 43 4.80 16.29 33.37
C ASP A 43 6.04 15.94 32.52
N VAL A 44 5.83 15.24 31.40
CA VAL A 44 6.90 14.79 30.50
C VAL A 44 7.12 15.76 29.34
N LEU A 45 6.02 16.25 28.72
CA LEU A 45 6.10 17.11 27.54
C LEU A 45 6.38 18.58 27.88
N GLY A 46 6.03 19.02 29.10
CA GLY A 46 6.13 20.42 29.54
C GLY A 46 5.01 21.32 29.00
N TYR A 47 3.97 20.75 28.40
CA TYR A 47 2.77 21.46 27.93
C TYR A 47 1.56 20.53 27.89
N GLN A 48 0.35 21.12 27.87
CA GLN A 48 -0.91 20.37 27.85
C GLN A 48 -1.19 19.75 26.48
N VAL A 49 -1.80 18.56 26.48
CA VAL A 49 -2.21 17.89 25.23
C VAL A 49 -3.17 18.77 24.44
N GLY A 50 -2.91 18.92 23.14
CA GLY A 50 -3.65 19.81 22.25
C GLY A 50 -3.13 21.24 22.17
N GLU A 51 -2.13 21.61 22.98
CA GLU A 51 -1.45 22.90 22.83
C GLU A 51 -0.48 22.92 21.64
N TRP A 52 0.22 21.80 21.44
CA TRP A 52 1.14 21.54 20.33
C TRP A 52 0.89 20.13 19.79
N HIS A 53 1.16 19.91 18.51
CA HIS A 53 1.13 18.56 17.94
C HIS A 53 2.36 17.80 18.42
N VAL A 54 2.18 16.66 19.08
CA VAL A 54 3.34 15.85 19.48
C VAL A 54 4.13 15.36 18.26
N SER A 55 5.45 15.52 18.29
CA SER A 55 6.33 14.84 17.35
C SER A 55 6.47 13.36 17.73
N HIS A 56 6.91 12.52 16.79
CA HIS A 56 7.02 11.09 17.06
C HIS A 56 8.02 10.77 18.19
N ASP A 57 9.12 11.51 18.29
CA ASP A 57 10.08 11.36 19.40
C ASP A 57 9.47 11.70 20.77
N GLN A 58 8.58 12.69 20.84
CA GLN A 58 7.82 13.01 22.06
C GLN A 58 6.83 11.90 22.44
N VAL A 59 6.17 11.29 21.44
CA VAL A 59 5.32 10.10 21.66
C VAL A 59 6.15 8.96 22.26
N VAL A 60 7.29 8.63 21.65
CA VAL A 60 8.19 7.58 22.14
C VAL A 60 8.70 7.88 23.55
N MET A 61 9.07 9.13 23.82
CA MET A 61 9.53 9.58 25.14
C MET A 61 8.46 9.34 26.20
N TYR A 62 7.24 9.83 25.95
CA TYR A 62 6.15 9.69 26.91
C TYR A 62 5.73 8.24 27.13
N MET A 63 5.60 7.44 26.07
CA MET A 63 5.19 6.04 26.19
C MET A 63 6.20 5.20 26.97
N LYS A 64 7.49 5.49 26.86
CA LYS A 64 8.53 4.83 27.65
C LYS A 64 8.47 5.21 29.12
N GLU A 65 8.27 6.49 29.41
CA GLU A 65 8.12 6.97 30.79
C GLU A 65 6.89 6.35 31.46
N LEU A 66 5.77 6.32 30.75
CA LEU A 66 4.53 5.70 31.23
C LEU A 66 4.72 4.20 31.54
N ALA A 67 5.38 3.47 30.64
CA ALA A 67 5.68 2.05 30.84
C ALA A 67 6.66 1.78 31.99
N ALA A 68 7.56 2.73 32.30
CA ALA A 68 8.46 2.63 33.45
C ALA A 68 7.73 2.91 34.77
N ALA A 69 6.71 3.77 34.76
CA ALA A 69 6.01 4.21 35.97
C ALA A 69 4.83 3.30 36.38
N SER A 70 4.16 2.63 35.44
CA SER A 70 2.97 1.81 35.71
C SER A 70 3.23 0.31 35.61
N ASP A 71 2.82 -0.44 36.64
CA ASP A 71 2.88 -1.92 36.66
C ASP A 71 1.84 -2.59 35.75
N ARG A 72 0.96 -1.80 35.13
CA ARG A 72 -0.06 -2.24 34.16
C ARG A 72 0.43 -2.25 32.73
N VAL A 73 1.61 -1.69 32.46
CA VAL A 73 2.07 -1.38 31.10
C VAL A 73 3.40 -2.08 30.82
N THR A 74 3.46 -2.83 29.72
CA THR A 74 4.74 -3.23 29.10
C THR A 74 4.83 -2.65 27.70
N ILE A 75 6.05 -2.35 27.25
CA ILE A 75 6.30 -1.74 25.94
C ILE A 75 7.28 -2.59 25.12
N GLU A 76 7.00 -2.77 23.84
CA GLU A 76 7.90 -3.39 22.88
C GLU A 76 8.08 -2.51 21.64
N GLU A 77 9.29 -2.52 21.06
CA GLU A 77 9.54 -2.02 19.71
C GLU A 77 9.34 -3.19 18.74
N TYR A 78 8.29 -3.15 17.91
CA TYR A 78 7.93 -4.29 17.05
C TYR A 78 8.48 -4.17 15.63
N ALA A 79 8.82 -2.96 15.19
CA ALA A 79 9.38 -2.69 13.87
C ALA A 79 10.07 -1.31 13.85
N ARG A 80 10.71 -1.00 12.72
CA ARG A 80 11.20 0.35 12.41
C ARG A 80 10.74 0.78 11.02
N SER A 81 10.40 2.06 10.88
CA SER A 81 10.07 2.68 9.59
C SER A 81 11.31 2.80 8.69
N TYR A 82 11.08 3.24 7.44
CA TYR A 82 12.18 3.55 6.50
C TYR A 82 13.13 4.63 7.03
N GLU A 83 12.61 5.65 7.74
CA GLU A 83 13.45 6.67 8.40
C GLU A 83 14.01 6.20 9.76
N ARG A 84 13.96 4.89 10.04
CA ARG A 84 14.50 4.24 11.25
C ARG A 84 13.81 4.64 12.56
N ARG A 85 12.60 5.21 12.49
CA ARG A 85 11.81 5.52 13.70
C ARG A 85 11.23 4.23 14.30
N PRO A 86 11.28 4.06 15.62
CA PRO A 86 10.74 2.87 16.28
C PRO A 86 9.22 2.87 16.25
N LEU A 87 8.61 1.74 15.90
CA LEU A 87 7.17 1.51 16.08
C LEU A 87 6.97 0.74 17.38
N LEU A 88 6.07 1.25 18.23
CA LEU A 88 5.88 0.78 19.60
C LEU A 88 4.54 0.08 19.76
N LEU A 89 4.50 -0.99 20.55
CA LEU A 89 3.26 -1.59 21.01
C LEU A 89 3.27 -1.64 22.54
N LEU A 90 2.28 -1.00 23.16
CA LEU A 90 2.05 -1.09 24.59
C LEU A 90 1.05 -2.20 24.84
N THR A 91 1.37 -3.12 25.74
CA THR A 91 0.40 -4.07 26.31
C THR A 91 -0.04 -3.53 27.65
N ILE A 92 -1.33 -3.17 27.78
CA ILE A 92 -1.93 -2.60 28.98
C ILE A 92 -3.01 -3.53 29.52
N THR A 93 -2.85 -4.01 30.75
CA THR A 93 -3.79 -4.95 31.41
C THR A 93 -3.53 -4.98 32.93
N ALA A 94 -4.32 -5.74 33.69
CA ALA A 94 -4.04 -5.94 35.12
C ALA A 94 -2.67 -6.63 35.33
N PRO A 95 -1.89 -6.27 36.37
CA PRO A 95 -0.56 -6.86 36.59
C PRO A 95 -0.57 -8.39 36.68
N THR A 96 -1.67 -8.96 37.19
CA THR A 96 -1.89 -10.41 37.32
C THR A 96 -2.02 -11.14 35.97
N ASN A 97 -2.28 -10.44 34.87
CA ASN A 97 -2.40 -11.01 33.53
C ASN A 97 -1.06 -11.19 32.83
N PHE A 98 -0.01 -10.43 33.17
CA PHE A 98 1.30 -10.56 32.51
C PHE A 98 1.88 -11.97 32.61
N ALA A 99 1.77 -12.60 33.77
CA ALA A 99 2.19 -13.99 33.97
C ALA A 99 1.36 -15.01 33.15
N LYS A 100 0.15 -14.63 32.71
CA LYS A 100 -0.78 -15.47 31.97
C LYS A 100 -0.74 -15.24 30.45
N ILE A 101 -0.03 -14.22 29.96
CA ILE A 101 0.02 -13.89 28.52
C ILE A 101 0.37 -15.09 27.64
N PRO A 102 1.37 -15.94 27.96
CA PRO A 102 1.66 -17.13 27.15
C PRO A 102 0.47 -18.10 27.06
N GLU A 103 -0.24 -18.30 28.17
CA GLU A 103 -1.43 -19.15 28.22
C GLU A 103 -2.57 -18.52 27.40
N ILE A 104 -2.80 -17.21 27.53
CA ILE A 104 -3.85 -16.49 26.79
C ILE A 104 -3.60 -16.58 25.29
N LYS A 105 -2.36 -16.32 24.83
CA LYS A 105 -1.98 -16.48 23.42
C LYS A 105 -2.19 -17.91 22.93
N SER A 106 -1.83 -18.91 23.74
CA SER A 106 -2.08 -20.33 23.43
C SER A 106 -3.57 -20.67 23.34
N GLN A 107 -4.40 -20.20 24.28
CA GLN A 107 -5.85 -20.37 24.25
C GLN A 107 -6.46 -19.76 22.99
N ARG A 108 -6.04 -18.55 22.60
CA ARG A 108 -6.50 -17.88 21.37
C ARG A 108 -6.08 -18.62 20.10
N THR A 109 -4.86 -19.12 20.04
CA THR A 109 -4.43 -19.99 18.92
C THR A 109 -5.29 -21.25 18.83
N ARG A 110 -5.67 -21.86 19.97
CA ARG A 110 -6.58 -23.01 19.98
C ARG A 110 -8.00 -22.69 19.52
N LEU A 111 -8.46 -21.43 19.60
CA LEU A 111 -9.77 -21.03 19.06
C LEU A 111 -9.82 -21.09 17.53
N ARG A 112 -8.66 -21.06 16.87
CA ARG A 112 -8.53 -21.15 15.40
C ARG A 112 -8.69 -22.57 14.85
N ASP A 113 -8.67 -23.58 15.71
CA ASP A 113 -8.88 -24.98 15.36
C ASP A 113 -10.15 -25.49 16.06
N ALA A 114 -11.18 -25.81 15.27
CA ALA A 114 -12.48 -26.20 15.81
C ALA A 114 -12.45 -27.45 16.71
N ARG A 115 -11.49 -28.37 16.52
CA ARG A 115 -11.33 -29.55 17.39
C ARG A 115 -10.73 -29.15 18.73
N GLN A 116 -9.71 -28.31 18.71
CA GLN A 116 -9.05 -27.82 19.93
C GLN A 116 -9.96 -26.85 20.71
N ALA A 117 -10.70 -26.00 20.01
CA ALA A 117 -11.60 -24.99 20.59
C ALA A 117 -12.75 -25.58 21.42
N ARG A 118 -13.14 -26.85 21.19
CA ARG A 118 -14.17 -27.56 21.98
C ARG A 118 -13.84 -27.60 23.47
N ASN A 119 -12.56 -27.68 23.81
CA ASN A 119 -12.07 -27.78 25.18
C ASN A 119 -11.62 -26.43 25.77
N VAL A 120 -11.77 -25.33 25.02
CA VAL A 120 -11.44 -23.98 25.49
C VAL A 120 -12.70 -23.32 26.04
N ASN A 121 -12.66 -22.92 27.31
CA ASN A 121 -13.72 -22.14 27.93
C ASN A 121 -13.51 -20.64 27.63
N THR A 122 -14.33 -20.09 26.73
CA THR A 122 -14.28 -18.69 26.31
C THR A 122 -14.80 -17.72 27.39
N ASP A 123 -15.59 -18.20 28.35
CA ASP A 123 -16.27 -17.36 29.36
C ASP A 123 -15.33 -16.68 30.34
N ASN A 124 -14.12 -17.21 30.51
CA ASN A 124 -13.09 -16.69 31.42
C ASN A 124 -11.90 -16.06 30.67
N MET A 125 -11.91 -16.08 29.34
CA MET A 125 -10.83 -15.49 28.55
C MET A 125 -10.96 -13.96 28.53
N PRO A 126 -9.87 -13.19 28.66
CA PRO A 126 -9.94 -11.76 28.46
C PRO A 126 -10.23 -11.44 26.99
N ALA A 127 -10.88 -10.31 26.74
CA ALA A 127 -10.95 -9.73 25.40
C ALA A 127 -9.58 -9.13 25.04
N VAL A 128 -9.17 -9.21 23.79
CA VAL A 128 -7.96 -8.54 23.28
C VAL A 128 -8.38 -7.46 22.31
N MET A 129 -7.99 -6.21 22.56
CA MET A 129 -8.34 -5.05 21.75
C MET A 129 -7.07 -4.37 21.24
N TYR A 130 -6.92 -4.27 19.93
CA TYR A 130 -5.85 -3.51 19.27
C TYR A 130 -6.32 -2.09 18.98
N MET A 131 -5.53 -1.09 19.38
CA MET A 131 -5.80 0.33 19.20
C MET A 131 -4.69 0.94 18.35
N GLY A 132 -4.94 1.13 17.06
CA GLY A 132 -3.97 1.65 16.10
C GLY A 132 -4.25 3.10 15.74
N TYR A 133 -3.37 4.01 16.16
CA TYR A 133 -3.58 5.45 15.96
C TYR A 133 -2.82 6.01 14.75
N SER A 134 -3.51 6.85 13.97
CA SER A 134 -2.92 7.72 12.93
C SER A 134 -2.02 7.00 11.92
N VAL A 135 -2.59 6.04 11.18
CA VAL A 135 -1.93 5.45 10.00
C VAL A 135 -1.73 6.46 8.87
N HIS A 136 -2.52 7.53 8.86
CA HIS A 136 -2.22 8.72 8.10
C HIS A 136 -1.60 9.79 9.00
N GLY A 137 -0.38 10.22 8.67
CA GLY A 137 0.40 11.06 9.58
C GLY A 137 -0.11 12.49 9.74
N ASN A 138 -0.94 12.98 8.80
CA ASN A 138 -1.60 14.28 8.88
C ASN A 138 -3.01 14.22 9.45
N GLU A 139 -3.36 13.13 10.14
CA GLU A 139 -4.60 12.94 10.92
C GLU A 139 -4.22 12.90 12.42
N PRO A 140 -3.75 14.03 12.98
CA PRO A 140 -2.94 14.10 14.20
C PRO A 140 -3.71 13.89 15.52
N SER A 141 -5.03 14.04 15.53
CA SER A 141 -5.82 13.92 16.77
C SER A 141 -5.77 12.52 17.34
N GLY A 142 -5.65 11.49 16.49
CA GLY A 142 -5.49 10.09 16.92
C GLY A 142 -4.22 9.90 17.75
N VAL A 143 -3.04 10.19 17.19
CA VAL A 143 -1.76 10.06 17.91
C VAL A 143 -1.75 10.89 19.20
N ASN A 144 -2.36 12.08 19.22
CA ASN A 144 -2.43 12.90 20.45
C ASN A 144 -3.41 12.34 21.49
N ALA A 145 -4.52 11.74 21.06
CA ALA A 145 -5.45 11.03 21.94
C ALA A 145 -4.81 9.77 22.53
N SER A 146 -3.86 9.13 21.83
CA SER A 146 -3.16 7.94 22.33
C SER A 146 -2.41 8.20 23.65
N LEU A 147 -1.86 9.40 23.87
CA LEU A 147 -1.19 9.76 25.13
C LEU A 147 -2.17 9.77 26.31
N LEU A 148 -3.36 10.33 26.08
CA LEU A 148 -4.42 10.42 27.07
C LEU A 148 -5.06 9.05 27.34
N ALA A 149 -5.27 8.24 26.29
CA ALA A 149 -5.80 6.89 26.41
C ALA A 149 -4.83 5.99 27.19
N ALA A 150 -3.54 6.01 26.83
CA ALA A 150 -2.51 5.25 27.53
C ALA A 150 -2.41 5.67 29.00
N TYR A 151 -2.40 6.98 29.29
CA TYR A 151 -2.43 7.51 30.66
C TYR A 151 -3.64 6.99 31.43
N HIS A 152 -4.83 7.08 30.84
CA HIS A 152 -6.07 6.65 31.49
C HIS A 152 -6.01 5.17 31.88
N PHE A 153 -5.62 4.29 30.96
CA PHE A 153 -5.52 2.86 31.24
C PHE A 153 -4.41 2.51 32.24
N ALA A 154 -3.31 3.26 32.24
CA ALA A 154 -2.19 3.08 33.16
C ALA A 154 -2.46 3.58 34.59
N ALA A 155 -3.29 4.61 34.76
CA ALA A 155 -3.39 5.37 36.01
C ALA A 155 -4.78 5.39 36.67
N ALA A 156 -5.88 5.18 35.93
CA ALA A 156 -7.23 5.26 36.51
C ALA A 156 -7.50 4.09 37.47
N ASN A 157 -8.01 4.38 38.66
CA ASN A 157 -8.20 3.37 39.70
C ASN A 157 -9.44 2.51 39.46
N GLU A 158 -10.51 3.10 38.94
CA GLU A 158 -11.84 2.50 38.84
C GLU A 158 -11.91 1.38 37.81
N ILE A 159 -11.04 1.41 36.79
CA ILE A 159 -10.97 0.39 35.72
C ILE A 159 -10.07 -0.81 36.07
N ALA A 160 -9.45 -0.82 37.26
CA ALA A 160 -8.45 -1.83 37.61
C ALA A 160 -9.01 -3.27 37.50
N ASN A 161 -10.25 -3.48 37.93
CA ASN A 161 -10.93 -4.78 37.84
C ASN A 161 -11.33 -5.13 36.40
N ASP A 162 -11.71 -4.14 35.60
CA ASP A 162 -12.06 -4.36 34.19
C ASP A 162 -10.84 -4.80 33.38
N LEU A 163 -9.66 -4.26 33.70
CA LEU A 163 -8.39 -4.66 33.10
C LEU A 163 -7.96 -6.10 33.43
N GLU A 164 -8.58 -6.78 34.41
CA GLU A 164 -8.40 -8.23 34.57
C GLU A 164 -9.02 -9.01 33.41
N ASN A 165 -10.04 -8.44 32.77
CA ASN A 165 -10.86 -9.05 31.73
C ASN A 165 -10.53 -8.55 30.31
N VAL A 166 -9.60 -7.60 30.17
CA VAL A 166 -9.21 -7.01 28.89
C VAL A 166 -7.69 -6.85 28.79
N ILE A 167 -7.15 -7.16 27.63
CA ILE A 167 -5.78 -6.83 27.23
C ILE A 167 -5.87 -5.80 26.10
N ILE A 168 -5.27 -4.64 26.33
CA ILE A 168 -5.20 -3.56 25.36
C ILE A 168 -3.82 -3.60 24.70
N LEU A 169 -3.80 -3.58 23.37
CA LEU A 169 -2.60 -3.48 22.54
C LEU A 169 -2.64 -2.12 21.86
N LEU A 170 -1.93 -1.13 22.43
CA LEU A 170 -1.95 0.25 21.96
C LEU A 170 -0.72 0.54 21.10
N ASP A 171 -0.94 0.79 19.81
CA ASP A 171 0.06 1.33 18.89
C ASP A 171 -0.22 2.83 18.70
N PRO A 172 0.59 3.72 19.29
CA PRO A 172 0.29 5.14 19.34
C PRO A 172 0.52 5.86 18.01
N ALA A 173 1.23 5.24 17.04
CA ALA A 173 1.68 5.93 15.84
C ALA A 173 1.98 4.93 14.71
N LEU A 174 0.96 4.54 13.96
CA LEU A 174 1.06 3.59 12.84
C LEU A 174 1.91 4.11 11.66
N ASN A 175 2.05 5.43 11.52
CA ASN A 175 2.89 6.09 10.51
C ASN A 175 3.82 7.13 11.15
N PRO A 176 4.94 6.69 11.77
CA PRO A 176 5.83 7.57 12.52
C PRO A 176 6.49 8.63 11.62
N ASP A 177 6.73 8.32 10.35
CA ASP A 177 7.39 9.21 9.40
C ASP A 177 6.46 10.35 8.98
N GLY A 178 5.21 10.01 8.62
CA GLY A 178 4.17 10.99 8.31
C GLY A 178 3.81 11.89 9.49
N ILE A 179 3.65 11.31 10.69
CA ILE A 179 3.35 12.04 11.93
C ILE A 179 4.44 13.08 12.22
N ASN A 180 5.70 12.66 12.13
CA ASN A 180 6.82 13.56 12.39
C ASN A 180 6.91 14.69 11.35
N ARG A 181 6.69 14.39 10.06
CA ARG A 181 6.64 15.38 8.98
C ARG A 181 5.54 16.40 9.23
N PHE A 182 4.35 15.93 9.59
CA PHE A 182 3.18 16.76 9.84
C PHE A 182 3.34 17.66 11.07
N ALA A 183 3.72 17.09 12.22
CA ALA A 183 3.91 17.84 13.46
C ALA A 183 4.97 18.94 13.28
N SER A 184 6.07 18.64 12.57
CA SER A 184 7.10 19.62 12.24
C SER A 184 6.55 20.79 11.41
N TRP A 185 5.71 20.50 10.41
CA TRP A 185 5.06 21.51 9.59
C TRP A 185 4.14 22.41 10.41
N VAL A 186 3.16 21.83 11.09
CA VAL A 186 2.12 22.58 11.79
C VAL A 186 2.71 23.37 12.94
N ASN A 187 3.61 22.79 13.73
CA ASN A 187 4.21 23.49 14.88
C ASN A 187 5.12 24.64 14.43
N SER A 188 5.86 24.51 13.33
CA SER A 188 6.72 25.60 12.83
C SER A 188 5.93 26.79 12.25
N HIS A 189 4.66 26.59 11.91
CA HIS A 189 3.78 27.63 11.38
C HIS A 189 2.68 28.08 12.36
N LYS A 190 2.66 27.50 13.58
CA LYS A 190 1.68 27.83 14.61
C LYS A 190 1.83 29.28 15.07
N SER A 191 0.71 29.99 15.14
CA SER A 191 0.63 31.32 15.77
C SER A 191 0.22 31.22 17.24
N TYR A 192 0.83 32.01 18.13
CA TYR A 192 0.36 32.15 19.52
C TYR A 192 -1.06 32.73 19.59
N ASN A 193 -1.37 33.64 18.66
CA ASN A 193 -2.74 34.08 18.40
C ASN A 193 -3.29 33.28 17.23
N MET A 194 -4.00 32.20 17.54
CA MET A 194 -4.55 31.29 16.54
C MET A 194 -5.56 31.99 15.61
N THR A 195 -5.48 31.67 14.33
CA THR A 195 -6.47 31.99 13.29
C THR A 195 -7.08 30.70 12.77
N GLY A 196 -8.39 30.71 12.49
CA GLY A 196 -9.09 29.55 11.91
C GLY A 196 -9.18 29.58 10.38
N ASP A 197 -8.62 30.60 9.73
CA ASP A 197 -8.72 30.79 8.27
C ASP A 197 -8.11 29.59 7.52
N PRO A 198 -8.89 28.84 6.72
CA PRO A 198 -8.43 27.64 6.01
C PRO A 198 -7.31 27.92 4.99
N TYR A 199 -7.07 29.18 4.60
CA TYR A 199 -5.96 29.57 3.73
C TYR A 199 -4.65 29.85 4.48
N GLY A 200 -4.64 29.69 5.80
CA GLY A 200 -3.45 29.87 6.63
C GLY A 200 -2.35 28.87 6.29
N ARG A 201 -1.08 29.30 6.41
CA ARG A 201 0.08 28.46 6.07
C ARG A 201 0.18 27.19 6.92
N GLU A 202 -0.22 27.27 8.19
CA GLU A 202 -0.30 26.13 9.11
C GLU A 202 -1.16 24.99 8.54
N LEU A 203 -2.28 25.31 7.89
CA LEU A 203 -3.28 24.34 7.43
C LEU A 203 -3.02 23.83 5.99
N ASN A 204 -2.02 24.40 5.31
CA ASN A 204 -1.71 24.11 3.91
C ASN A 204 -0.27 23.57 3.78
N GLU A 205 -0.13 22.29 4.08
CA GLU A 205 1.11 21.50 4.01
C GLU A 205 1.83 21.66 2.67
N ALA A 206 3.16 21.70 2.71
CA ALA A 206 3.96 21.54 1.50
C ALA A 206 3.76 20.14 0.89
N TRP A 207 4.04 20.05 -0.41
CA TRP A 207 4.21 18.76 -1.07
C TRP A 207 5.55 18.14 -0.63
N PRO A 208 5.64 16.83 -0.38
CA PRO A 208 4.53 15.89 -0.18
C PRO A 208 3.91 16.09 1.21
N ARG A 209 2.59 15.88 1.31
CA ARG A 209 1.87 16.01 2.60
C ARG A 209 2.28 14.91 3.60
N GLY A 210 1.94 15.10 4.87
CA GLY A 210 2.21 14.17 5.97
C GLY A 210 1.32 12.92 6.02
N ARG A 211 0.35 12.77 5.10
CA ARG A 211 -0.57 11.61 5.07
C ARG A 211 0.18 10.28 5.01
N THR A 212 1.18 10.19 4.17
CA THR A 212 1.79 8.92 3.74
C THR A 212 3.13 8.66 4.43
N ASN A 213 3.69 7.45 4.29
CA ASN A 213 4.99 7.09 4.88
C ASN A 213 6.18 7.78 4.16
N HIS A 214 7.41 7.30 4.37
CA HIS A 214 8.61 7.82 3.72
C HIS A 214 8.51 7.85 2.18
N TYR A 215 8.16 6.71 1.57
CA TYR A 215 8.00 6.58 0.11
C TYR A 215 6.62 7.02 -0.39
N TRP A 216 5.87 7.77 0.41
CA TRP A 216 4.56 8.32 0.06
C TRP A 216 3.45 7.29 -0.23
N PHE A 217 3.52 6.12 0.40
CA PHE A 217 2.45 5.14 0.37
C PHE A 217 1.39 5.39 1.44
N ASP A 218 0.14 5.09 1.08
CA ASP A 218 -0.97 5.03 2.01
C ASP A 218 -0.92 3.67 2.75
N LEU A 219 -0.51 3.70 4.01
CA LEU A 219 -0.37 2.50 4.83
C LEU A 219 -1.72 1.86 5.20
N ASN A 220 -2.86 2.57 5.03
CA ASN A 220 -4.19 1.98 5.17
C ASN A 220 -4.71 1.34 3.87
N ARG A 221 -3.79 1.01 2.97
CA ARG A 221 -4.00 0.11 1.81
C ARG A 221 -3.03 -1.08 1.81
N ASP A 222 -2.18 -1.17 2.84
CA ASP A 222 -1.08 -2.13 2.92
C ASP A 222 -1.30 -3.22 4.01
N TRP A 223 -2.54 -3.42 4.48
CA TRP A 223 -2.85 -4.46 5.47
C TRP A 223 -2.81 -5.88 4.90
N LEU A 224 -3.29 -6.05 3.67
CA LEU A 224 -3.22 -7.31 2.93
C LEU A 224 -1.92 -7.41 2.11
N PRO A 225 -1.47 -6.36 1.40
CA PRO A 225 -0.23 -6.46 0.63
C PRO A 225 1.05 -6.53 1.46
N VAL A 226 1.11 -5.93 2.65
CA VAL A 226 2.25 -5.99 3.58
C VAL A 226 3.62 -5.70 2.95
N GLN A 227 3.68 -4.68 2.09
CA GLN A 227 4.88 -4.29 1.34
C GLN A 227 5.81 -3.35 2.12
N HIS A 228 5.32 -2.70 3.18
CA HIS A 228 6.13 -1.76 3.97
C HIS A 228 6.48 -2.32 5.36
N PRO A 229 7.65 -1.97 5.93
CA PRO A 229 8.10 -2.50 7.22
C PRO A 229 7.13 -2.18 8.36
N GLU A 230 6.45 -1.03 8.32
CA GLU A 230 5.39 -0.66 9.27
C GLU A 230 4.27 -1.71 9.27
N SER A 231 3.75 -2.05 8.08
CA SER A 231 2.67 -3.02 7.92
C SER A 231 3.10 -4.46 8.21
N ARG A 232 4.32 -4.86 7.80
CA ARG A 232 4.86 -6.20 8.11
C ARG A 232 4.94 -6.43 9.61
N GLY A 233 5.47 -5.46 10.35
CA GLY A 233 5.52 -5.49 11.81
C GLY A 233 4.12 -5.54 12.43
N ARG A 234 3.21 -4.69 11.96
CA ARG A 234 1.82 -4.63 12.45
C ARG A 234 1.11 -5.97 12.28
N ILE A 235 1.17 -6.55 11.07
CA ILE A 235 0.51 -7.83 10.80
C ILE A 235 1.13 -8.97 11.59
N ALA A 236 2.45 -8.97 11.82
CA ALA A 236 3.07 -9.96 12.71
C ALA A 236 2.47 -9.90 14.14
N LYS A 237 2.22 -8.69 14.66
CA LYS A 237 1.57 -8.51 15.98
C LYS A 237 0.09 -8.85 15.99
N ILE A 238 -0.64 -8.54 14.92
CA ILE A 238 -2.04 -8.98 14.77
C ILE A 238 -2.12 -10.52 14.74
N GLN A 239 -1.21 -11.19 14.03
CA GLN A 239 -1.17 -12.65 13.98
C GLN A 239 -0.65 -13.26 15.29
N GLU A 240 0.23 -12.59 16.03
CA GLU A 240 0.69 -13.03 17.35
C GLU A 240 -0.45 -13.02 18.37
N TRP A 241 -1.20 -11.92 18.44
CA TRP A 241 -2.21 -11.67 19.47
C TRP A 241 -3.63 -12.11 19.10
N LYS A 242 -3.95 -12.15 17.80
CA LYS A 242 -5.26 -12.50 17.25
C LYS A 242 -6.37 -11.72 17.96
N PRO A 243 -6.45 -10.38 17.85
CA PRO A 243 -7.36 -9.56 18.65
C PRO A 243 -8.84 -9.88 18.39
N ASN A 244 -9.73 -9.58 19.34
CA ASN A 244 -11.18 -9.56 19.12
C ASN A 244 -11.61 -8.28 18.39
N LEU A 245 -10.98 -7.16 18.74
CA LEU A 245 -11.27 -5.82 18.20
C LEU A 245 -10.02 -5.20 17.63
N VAL A 246 -10.13 -4.57 16.45
CA VAL A 246 -9.07 -3.76 15.84
C VAL A 246 -9.65 -2.39 15.55
N LEU A 247 -9.10 -1.38 16.20
CA LEU A 247 -9.56 0.00 16.11
C LEU A 247 -8.59 0.81 15.26
N ASP A 248 -9.11 1.46 14.22
CA ASP A 248 -8.37 2.23 13.22
C ASP A 248 -8.79 3.69 13.30
N TYR A 249 -7.94 4.54 13.91
CA TYR A 249 -8.27 5.94 14.20
C TYR A 249 -7.80 6.88 13.09
N HIS A 250 -8.76 7.56 12.48
CA HIS A 250 -8.61 8.42 11.31
C HIS A 250 -9.25 9.80 11.45
N GLU A 251 -8.96 10.66 10.48
CA GLU A 251 -9.66 11.93 10.28
C GLU A 251 -10.08 12.17 8.82
N MET A 252 -11.19 12.89 8.67
CA MET A 252 -11.76 13.32 7.41
C MET A 252 -11.69 14.84 7.24
N GLY A 253 -12.37 15.39 6.23
CA GLY A 253 -12.41 16.83 5.99
C GLY A 253 -12.92 17.63 7.18
N THR A 254 -12.40 18.85 7.36
CA THR A 254 -12.81 19.77 8.44
C THR A 254 -14.30 20.13 8.41
N GLY A 255 -14.90 20.10 7.22
CA GLY A 255 -16.33 20.32 7.01
C GLY A 255 -17.23 19.11 7.33
N SER A 256 -16.70 18.05 7.96
CA SER A 256 -17.46 16.87 8.36
C SER A 256 -17.78 16.88 9.88
N THR A 257 -18.37 15.79 10.38
CA THR A 257 -18.63 15.55 11.82
C THR A 257 -17.78 14.37 12.33
N PHE A 258 -18.34 13.36 13.00
CA PHE A 258 -17.62 12.16 13.44
C PHE A 258 -18.27 10.90 12.86
N PHE A 259 -17.50 9.98 12.28
CA PHE A 259 -18.02 8.71 11.80
C PHE A 259 -17.42 7.53 12.56
N PHE A 260 -18.22 6.51 12.77
CA PHE A 260 -17.78 5.19 13.21
C PHE A 260 -18.55 4.08 12.50
N GLN A 261 -17.89 2.94 12.31
CA GLN A 261 -18.47 1.70 11.80
C GLN A 261 -19.76 1.32 12.57
N PRO A 262 -20.80 0.76 11.92
CA PRO A 262 -20.78 0.11 10.60
C PRO A 262 -20.65 1.04 9.37
N GLY A 263 -20.04 0.55 8.29
CA GLY A 263 -20.05 1.16 6.96
C GLY A 263 -21.38 0.97 6.22
N ILE A 264 -21.42 1.31 4.93
CA ILE A 264 -22.63 1.17 4.10
C ILE A 264 -22.99 -0.31 3.91
N PRO A 265 -24.15 -0.80 4.41
CA PRO A 265 -24.46 -2.23 4.42
C PRO A 265 -24.51 -2.91 3.05
N SER A 266 -24.86 -2.18 1.99
CA SER A 266 -24.89 -2.72 0.61
C SER A 266 -23.51 -2.94 0.00
N ARG A 267 -22.44 -2.54 0.70
CA ARG A 267 -21.05 -2.59 0.23
C ARG A 267 -20.17 -3.46 1.12
N ASN A 268 -20.79 -4.41 1.80
CA ASN A 268 -20.09 -5.38 2.63
C ASN A 268 -19.50 -6.50 1.77
N HIS A 269 -18.31 -6.97 2.13
CA HIS A 269 -17.71 -8.10 1.45
C HIS A 269 -18.46 -9.41 1.81
N PRO A 270 -18.88 -10.24 0.84
CA PRO A 270 -19.66 -11.45 1.12
C PRO A 270 -18.93 -12.55 1.92
N LEU A 271 -17.60 -12.47 1.99
CA LEU A 271 -16.79 -13.37 2.83
C LEU A 271 -16.77 -12.95 4.31
N THR A 272 -17.30 -11.79 4.67
CA THR A 272 -17.46 -11.37 6.07
C THR A 272 -18.81 -11.88 6.60
N PRO A 273 -18.85 -12.64 7.72
CA PRO A 273 -20.09 -13.18 8.25
C PRO A 273 -21.04 -12.09 8.74
N GLN A 274 -22.36 -12.34 8.62
CA GLN A 274 -23.38 -11.43 9.14
C GLN A 274 -23.20 -11.12 10.63
N LYS A 275 -22.75 -12.11 11.42
CA LYS A 275 -22.50 -11.95 12.85
C LYS A 275 -21.45 -10.88 13.16
N ASN A 276 -20.48 -10.65 12.26
CA ASN A 276 -19.51 -9.58 12.41
C ASN A 276 -20.23 -8.22 12.45
N PHE A 277 -21.05 -7.93 11.45
CA PHE A 277 -21.79 -6.67 11.34
C PHE A 277 -22.78 -6.45 12.50
N GLU A 278 -23.39 -7.52 13.02
CA GLU A 278 -24.22 -7.44 14.23
C GLU A 278 -23.42 -6.99 15.47
N LEU A 279 -22.18 -7.49 15.63
CA LEU A 279 -21.30 -7.06 16.72
C LEU A 279 -20.86 -5.62 16.53
N THR A 280 -20.50 -5.23 15.30
CA THR A 280 -20.16 -3.85 14.92
C THR A 280 -21.29 -2.89 15.28
N GLU A 281 -22.54 -3.23 14.96
CA GLU A 281 -23.72 -2.40 15.32
C GLU A 281 -23.92 -2.30 16.83
N LYS A 282 -23.71 -3.38 17.59
CA LYS A 282 -23.77 -3.34 19.06
C LYS A 282 -22.68 -2.44 19.65
N ILE A 283 -21.45 -2.53 19.15
CA ILE A 283 -20.32 -1.70 19.57
C ILE A 283 -20.60 -0.22 19.26
N ALA A 284 -21.17 0.07 18.09
CA ALA A 284 -21.56 1.41 17.67
C ALA A 284 -22.50 2.12 18.66
N GLN A 285 -23.35 1.37 19.38
CA GLN A 285 -24.21 1.93 20.43
C GLN A 285 -23.43 2.46 21.64
N PHE A 286 -22.26 1.90 21.95
CA PHE A 286 -21.38 2.44 22.99
C PHE A 286 -20.77 3.77 22.55
N HIS A 287 -20.31 3.85 21.29
CA HIS A 287 -19.77 5.09 20.72
C HIS A 287 -20.82 6.20 20.71
N ALA A 288 -22.02 5.91 20.20
CA ALA A 288 -23.16 6.82 20.19
C ALA A 288 -23.44 7.39 21.59
N ARG A 289 -23.62 6.53 22.60
CA ARG A 289 -23.89 6.97 23.99
C ARG A 289 -22.81 7.89 24.54
N GLN A 290 -21.53 7.63 24.24
CA GLN A 290 -20.44 8.42 24.79
C GLN A 290 -20.24 9.74 24.04
N LEU A 291 -20.45 9.75 22.72
CA LEU A 291 -20.42 10.98 21.92
C LEU A 291 -21.63 11.89 22.22
N ASP A 292 -22.80 11.31 22.49
CA ASP A 292 -24.00 12.03 22.96
C ASP A 292 -23.72 12.82 24.24
N LYS A 293 -23.03 12.20 25.22
CA LYS A 293 -22.69 12.84 26.51
C LYS A 293 -21.84 14.09 26.35
N ILE A 294 -20.96 14.12 25.35
CA ILE A 294 -20.07 15.27 25.10
C ILE A 294 -20.61 16.23 24.02
N GLY A 295 -21.79 15.93 23.46
CA GLY A 295 -22.48 16.75 22.47
C GLY A 295 -21.82 16.74 21.08
N SER A 296 -21.05 15.71 20.75
CA SER A 296 -20.37 15.61 19.46
C SER A 296 -21.30 15.04 18.39
N LEU A 297 -21.43 15.72 17.27
CA LEU A 297 -22.22 15.24 16.13
C LEU A 297 -21.55 14.02 15.50
N TYR A 298 -22.33 12.99 15.19
CA TYR A 298 -21.82 11.79 14.54
C TYR A 298 -22.82 11.17 13.55
N PHE A 299 -22.34 10.23 12.75
CA PHE A 299 -23.15 9.41 11.85
C PHE A 299 -22.50 8.03 11.61
N THR A 300 -23.28 7.08 11.09
CA THR A 300 -22.86 5.71 10.80
C THR A 300 -23.70 5.14 9.65
N GLN A 301 -23.32 4.02 9.02
CA GLN A 301 -24.01 3.33 7.91
C GLN A 301 -24.19 4.10 6.59
N GLU A 302 -23.78 5.36 6.53
CA GLU A 302 -24.02 6.25 5.39
C GLU A 302 -22.75 6.56 4.57
N SER A 303 -21.56 6.19 5.07
CA SER A 303 -20.27 6.42 4.41
C SER A 303 -19.31 5.26 4.58
N PHE A 304 -18.27 5.24 3.74
CA PHE A 304 -17.25 4.19 3.65
C PHE A 304 -17.86 2.80 3.35
N ASP A 305 -17.04 1.86 2.91
CA ASP A 305 -17.46 0.49 2.63
C ASP A 305 -16.66 -0.53 3.43
N ASP A 306 -17.20 -1.75 3.55
CA ASP A 306 -16.55 -2.90 4.15
C ASP A 306 -16.23 -3.96 3.11
N PHE A 307 -15.67 -3.50 1.98
CA PHE A 307 -15.41 -4.36 0.82
C PHE A 307 -13.95 -4.82 0.72
N TYR A 308 -13.01 -3.89 0.53
CA TYR A 308 -11.60 -4.24 0.29
C TYR A 308 -10.86 -4.62 1.57
N TYR A 309 -10.25 -5.81 1.63
CA TYR A 309 -9.47 -6.29 2.79
C TYR A 309 -8.06 -5.71 2.96
N GLY A 310 -7.69 -4.67 2.21
CA GLY A 310 -6.42 -3.96 2.41
C GLY A 310 -6.45 -2.86 3.48
N LYS A 311 -7.56 -2.72 4.23
CA LYS A 311 -7.81 -1.66 5.22
C LYS A 311 -7.90 -2.22 6.64
N GLY A 312 -7.60 -1.40 7.64
CA GLY A 312 -7.68 -1.77 9.06
C GLY A 312 -9.09 -2.07 9.54
N SER A 313 -10.10 -1.50 8.86
CA SER A 313 -11.50 -1.72 9.20
C SER A 313 -12.08 -3.03 8.68
N THR A 314 -11.45 -3.69 7.71
CA THR A 314 -12.01 -4.85 6.99
C THR A 314 -11.11 -6.08 7.03
N TYR A 315 -9.79 -5.92 7.01
CA TYR A 315 -8.83 -7.02 7.18
C TYR A 315 -9.09 -7.91 8.42
N PRO A 316 -9.48 -7.34 9.59
CA PRO A 316 -9.80 -8.14 10.77
C PRO A 316 -11.07 -8.97 10.61
N ASP A 317 -12.05 -8.49 9.84
CA ASP A 317 -13.38 -9.09 9.72
C ASP A 317 -13.38 -10.45 9.05
N VAL A 318 -12.41 -10.67 8.17
CA VAL A 318 -12.17 -11.97 7.51
C VAL A 318 -11.26 -12.90 8.34
N GLN A 319 -10.98 -12.55 9.60
CA GLN A 319 -10.12 -13.31 10.52
C GLN A 319 -10.70 -13.46 11.94
N GLY A 320 -12.03 -13.40 12.07
CA GLY A 320 -12.72 -13.65 13.34
C GLY A 320 -12.51 -12.54 14.38
N ALA A 321 -12.14 -11.34 13.93
CA ALA A 321 -12.10 -10.11 14.71
C ALA A 321 -13.11 -9.11 14.13
N VAL A 322 -13.40 -8.03 14.86
CA VAL A 322 -14.22 -6.92 14.37
C VAL A 322 -13.34 -5.68 14.19
N GLY A 323 -13.29 -5.16 12.96
CA GLY A 323 -12.61 -3.92 12.61
C GLY A 323 -13.52 -2.70 12.79
N ILE A 324 -13.01 -1.63 13.40
CA ILE A 324 -13.75 -0.37 13.59
C ILE A 324 -12.92 0.78 13.04
N LEU A 325 -13.45 1.46 12.01
CA LEU A 325 -12.95 2.73 11.50
C LEU A 325 -13.57 3.88 12.31
N PHE A 326 -12.75 4.82 12.77
CA PHE A 326 -13.19 6.10 13.32
C PHE A 326 -12.71 7.25 12.44
N GLU A 327 -13.60 8.12 12.01
CA GLU A 327 -13.26 9.26 11.13
C GLU A 327 -13.69 10.57 11.81
N GLN A 328 -12.73 11.29 12.36
CA GLN A 328 -12.95 12.58 13.03
C GLN A 328 -12.84 13.75 12.05
N ALA A 329 -13.71 14.76 12.13
CA ALA A 329 -13.51 16.02 11.43
C ALA A 329 -12.14 16.63 11.78
N SER A 330 -11.27 16.82 10.79
CA SER A 330 -9.91 17.26 11.04
C SER A 330 -9.85 18.72 11.46
N SER A 331 -9.13 19.05 12.53
CA SER A 331 -8.69 20.42 12.78
C SER A 331 -7.56 20.82 11.82
N ARG A 332 -6.92 19.82 11.18
CA ARG A 332 -5.60 19.86 10.54
C ARG A 332 -4.54 20.40 11.49
N GLY A 333 -4.51 21.70 11.69
CA GLY A 333 -3.68 22.36 12.69
C GLY A 333 -4.35 22.46 14.05
N HIS A 334 -4.19 23.62 14.69
CA HIS A 334 -4.70 23.89 16.05
C HIS A 334 -6.13 24.42 16.08
N LEU A 335 -6.54 25.14 15.03
CA LEU A 335 -7.86 25.76 14.90
C LEU A 335 -8.20 25.91 13.42
N GLN A 336 -9.43 25.56 13.02
CA GLN A 336 -9.92 25.80 11.67
C GLN A 336 -11.42 26.11 11.65
N GLU A 337 -11.83 27.00 10.76
CA GLU A 337 -13.24 27.31 10.50
C GLU A 337 -13.94 26.11 9.83
N SER A 338 -15.18 25.83 10.25
CA SER A 338 -16.03 24.80 9.67
C SER A 338 -17.49 25.26 9.63
N PRO A 339 -18.32 24.74 8.71
CA PRO A 339 -19.76 25.02 8.68
C PRO A 339 -20.49 24.71 10.00
N TYR A 340 -19.95 23.82 10.84
CA TYR A 340 -20.51 23.46 12.14
C TYR A 340 -19.98 24.31 13.32
N GLY A 341 -19.15 25.31 13.04
CA GLY A 341 -18.42 26.11 14.03
C GLY A 341 -16.92 25.80 14.04
N PRO A 342 -16.10 26.56 14.78
CA PRO A 342 -14.65 26.34 14.79
C PRO A 342 -14.28 24.95 15.34
N VAL A 343 -13.44 24.23 14.60
CA VAL A 343 -12.88 22.92 14.98
C VAL A 343 -11.52 23.16 15.63
N THR A 344 -11.43 22.92 16.94
CA THR A 344 -10.17 23.05 17.70
C THR A 344 -9.47 21.70 17.80
N PHE A 345 -8.14 21.72 17.89
CA PHE A 345 -7.36 20.50 18.06
C PHE A 345 -7.69 19.75 19.38
N PRO A 346 -7.88 20.42 20.53
CA PRO A 346 -8.42 19.77 21.73
C PRO A 346 -9.78 19.08 21.51
N PHE A 347 -10.69 19.67 20.73
CA PHE A 347 -11.99 19.05 20.44
C PHE A 347 -11.84 17.74 19.66
N THR A 348 -10.98 17.72 18.63
CA THR A 348 -10.76 16.52 17.82
C THR A 348 -10.09 15.41 18.63
N ILE A 349 -9.10 15.75 19.47
CA ILE A 349 -8.46 14.83 20.42
C ILE A 349 -9.49 14.23 21.39
N ARG A 350 -10.37 15.06 21.97
CA ARG A 350 -11.38 14.60 22.93
C ARG A 350 -12.29 13.55 22.32
N ASN A 351 -12.76 13.75 21.10
CA ASN A 351 -13.64 12.78 20.43
C ASN A 351 -12.95 11.43 20.18
N GLN A 352 -11.69 11.45 19.74
CA GLN A 352 -10.91 10.21 19.55
C GLN A 352 -10.67 9.47 20.87
N LEU A 353 -10.41 10.21 21.96
CA LEU A 353 -10.31 9.65 23.30
C LEU A 353 -11.66 9.07 23.75
N THR A 354 -12.77 9.77 23.53
CA THR A 354 -14.12 9.27 23.85
C THR A 354 -14.42 7.96 23.10
N ALA A 355 -14.09 7.89 21.81
CA ALA A 355 -14.19 6.65 21.04
C ALA A 355 -13.34 5.53 21.66
N SER A 356 -12.09 5.82 22.02
CA SER A 356 -11.17 4.90 22.70
C SER A 356 -11.74 4.31 23.99
N LEU A 357 -12.27 5.14 24.87
CA LEU A 357 -12.86 4.70 26.14
C LEU A 357 -14.16 3.93 25.93
N SER A 358 -14.98 4.34 24.96
CA SER A 358 -16.23 3.62 24.63
C SER A 358 -15.99 2.24 24.01
N SER A 359 -14.91 2.06 23.23
CA SER A 359 -14.49 0.74 22.75
C SER A 359 -14.05 -0.17 23.88
N PHE A 360 -13.38 0.38 24.90
CA PHE A 360 -13.03 -0.37 26.11
C PHE A 360 -14.29 -0.81 26.88
N GLU A 361 -15.27 0.08 27.06
CA GLU A 361 -16.56 -0.24 27.69
C GLU A 361 -17.28 -1.38 26.93
N ALA A 362 -17.27 -1.31 25.59
CA ALA A 362 -17.81 -2.37 24.74
C ALA A 362 -17.01 -3.68 24.91
N ALA A 363 -15.68 -3.62 24.96
CA ALA A 363 -14.83 -4.78 25.10
C ALA A 363 -15.05 -5.53 26.42
N VAL A 364 -15.22 -4.79 27.52
CA VAL A 364 -15.57 -5.34 28.83
C VAL A 364 -16.96 -5.98 28.79
N SER A 365 -17.96 -5.24 28.30
CA SER A 365 -19.36 -5.63 28.32
C SER A 365 -19.67 -6.82 27.40
N MET A 366 -18.98 -6.90 26.26
CA MET A 366 -19.21 -7.90 25.22
C MET A 366 -18.14 -8.99 25.18
N ARG A 367 -17.24 -9.05 26.17
CA ARG A 367 -16.10 -9.98 26.22
C ARG A 367 -16.45 -11.42 25.85
N GLN A 368 -17.49 -11.96 26.49
CA GLN A 368 -17.92 -13.36 26.26
C GLN A 368 -18.44 -13.54 24.84
N GLU A 369 -19.27 -12.62 24.35
CA GLU A 369 -19.84 -12.68 22.99
C GLU A 369 -18.74 -12.60 21.92
N MET A 370 -17.72 -11.74 22.10
CA MET A 370 -16.62 -11.61 21.15
C MET A 370 -15.69 -12.82 21.14
N ASN A 371 -15.42 -13.43 22.29
CA ASN A 371 -14.62 -14.67 22.35
C ASN A 371 -15.37 -15.87 21.79
N ALA A 372 -16.69 -15.94 22.02
CA ALA A 372 -17.57 -16.92 21.37
C ALA A 372 -17.59 -16.73 19.85
N TYR A 373 -17.76 -15.49 19.36
CA TYR A 373 -17.73 -15.20 17.94
C TYR A 373 -16.42 -15.63 17.27
N MET A 374 -15.26 -15.35 17.88
CA MET A 374 -13.98 -15.81 17.35
C MET A 374 -13.94 -17.33 17.20
N LYS A 375 -14.39 -18.08 18.22
CA LYS A 375 -14.47 -19.54 18.18
C LYS A 375 -15.41 -20.03 17.07
N ASP A 376 -16.60 -19.44 16.98
CA ASP A 376 -17.63 -19.83 16.02
C ASP A 376 -17.20 -19.50 14.58
N PHE A 377 -16.53 -18.36 14.36
CA PHE A 377 -15.99 -17.96 13.07
C PHE A 377 -15.10 -19.05 12.45
N TYR A 378 -14.19 -19.62 13.23
CA TYR A 378 -13.27 -20.65 12.73
C TYR A 378 -13.95 -22.03 12.58
N ALA A 379 -14.96 -22.33 13.40
CA ALA A 379 -15.77 -23.53 13.21
C ALA A 379 -16.63 -23.45 11.93
N GLU A 380 -17.21 -22.28 11.65
CA GLU A 380 -17.92 -22.02 10.39
C GLU A 380 -16.98 -22.11 9.19
N ALA A 381 -15.78 -21.53 9.27
CA ALA A 381 -14.78 -21.60 8.21
C ALA A 381 -14.38 -23.06 7.89
N GLU A 382 -14.25 -23.93 8.89
CA GLU A 382 -14.02 -25.38 8.68
C GLU A 382 -15.20 -26.05 7.96
N SER A 383 -16.44 -25.68 8.31
CA SER A 383 -17.66 -26.20 7.65
C SER A 383 -17.78 -25.73 6.20
N GLU A 384 -17.46 -24.46 5.93
CA GLU A 384 -17.41 -23.89 4.59
C GLU A 384 -16.33 -24.59 3.75
N TYR A 385 -15.13 -24.75 4.28
CA TYR A 385 -14.07 -25.53 3.65
C TYR A 385 -14.52 -26.96 3.34
N THR A 386 -15.18 -27.64 4.27
CA THR A 386 -15.65 -29.01 4.09
C THR A 386 -16.58 -29.11 2.87
N SER A 387 -17.43 -28.10 2.69
CA SER A 387 -18.42 -28.02 1.60
C SER A 387 -17.86 -27.47 0.28
N ASP A 388 -16.75 -26.70 0.29
CA ASP A 388 -16.14 -26.16 -0.93
C ASP A 388 -15.58 -27.30 -1.81
N VAL A 389 -15.87 -27.24 -3.11
CA VAL A 389 -15.32 -28.21 -4.09
C VAL A 389 -13.81 -28.01 -4.23
N ASN A 390 -13.35 -26.77 -4.07
CA ASN A 390 -11.94 -26.41 -4.05
C ASN A 390 -11.36 -26.67 -2.66
N LYS A 391 -10.20 -27.32 -2.62
CA LYS A 391 -9.48 -27.71 -1.41
C LYS A 391 -8.10 -27.06 -1.29
N ALA A 392 -7.58 -26.50 -2.38
CA ALA A 392 -6.33 -25.74 -2.42
C ALA A 392 -6.32 -24.77 -3.59
N TYR A 393 -5.38 -23.83 -3.56
CA TYR A 393 -4.91 -23.12 -4.74
C TYR A 393 -3.47 -23.52 -5.06
N ILE A 394 -3.14 -23.67 -6.33
CA ILE A 394 -1.76 -23.74 -6.82
C ILE A 394 -1.45 -22.46 -7.59
N PHE A 395 -0.23 -21.95 -7.46
CA PHE A 395 0.26 -20.85 -8.29
C PHE A 395 1.75 -21.03 -8.60
N GLY A 396 2.19 -20.50 -9.74
CA GLY A 396 3.58 -20.58 -10.17
C GLY A 396 3.85 -19.82 -11.46
N GLY A 397 5.13 -19.55 -11.72
CA GLY A 397 5.60 -18.92 -12.94
C GLY A 397 6.57 -19.86 -13.65
N ARG A 398 6.40 -20.05 -14.96
CA ARG A 398 7.29 -20.92 -15.75
C ARG A 398 8.72 -20.40 -15.79
N ASP A 399 8.87 -19.09 -15.99
CA ASP A 399 10.17 -18.46 -16.21
C ASP A 399 10.63 -17.57 -15.03
N ASP A 400 9.77 -17.21 -14.08
CA ASP A 400 10.12 -16.25 -13.00
C ASP A 400 9.80 -16.83 -11.63
N LYS A 401 10.82 -17.40 -10.99
CA LYS A 401 10.69 -17.99 -9.64
C LYS A 401 10.64 -16.93 -8.53
N VAL A 402 11.14 -15.72 -8.81
CA VAL A 402 11.23 -14.64 -7.83
C VAL A 402 9.87 -13.99 -7.58
N LYS A 403 9.08 -13.76 -8.63
CA LYS A 403 7.69 -13.31 -8.46
C LYS A 403 6.87 -14.33 -7.68
N THR A 404 7.04 -15.62 -7.99
CA THR A 404 6.39 -16.70 -7.25
C THR A 404 6.79 -16.66 -5.77
N TYR A 405 8.09 -16.50 -5.47
CA TYR A 405 8.58 -16.32 -4.10
C TYR A 405 7.88 -15.15 -3.39
N HIS A 406 7.80 -13.98 -4.01
CA HIS A 406 7.21 -12.80 -3.35
C HIS A 406 5.71 -12.95 -3.06
N LEU A 407 4.96 -13.65 -3.91
CA LEU A 407 3.56 -13.98 -3.60
C LEU A 407 3.49 -14.96 -2.42
N ALA A 408 4.35 -15.99 -2.40
CA ALA A 408 4.40 -16.94 -1.28
C ALA A 408 4.81 -16.26 0.04
N GLU A 409 5.80 -15.37 0.00
CA GLU A 409 6.25 -14.54 1.13
C GLU A 409 5.11 -13.66 1.67
N MET A 410 4.33 -13.02 0.80
CA MET A 410 3.15 -12.24 1.18
C MET A 410 2.10 -13.11 1.88
N ILE A 411 1.80 -14.30 1.35
CA ILE A 411 0.82 -15.22 1.93
C ILE A 411 1.28 -15.70 3.31
N VAL A 412 2.55 -16.09 3.45
CA VAL A 412 3.13 -16.58 4.71
C VAL A 412 3.13 -15.51 5.80
N GLN A 413 3.29 -14.23 5.45
CA GLN A 413 3.21 -13.11 6.40
C GLN A 413 1.87 -13.05 7.16
N HIS A 414 0.81 -13.64 6.62
CA HIS A 414 -0.51 -13.74 7.25
C HIS A 414 -0.72 -15.04 8.04
N ASP A 415 0.36 -15.72 8.43
CA ASP A 415 0.34 -16.99 9.16
C ASP A 415 -0.34 -18.13 8.38
N ILE A 416 -0.38 -18.03 7.05
CA ILE A 416 -0.91 -19.07 6.15
C ILE A 416 0.20 -20.08 5.84
N ASP A 417 -0.11 -21.37 5.88
CA ASP A 417 0.80 -22.45 5.48
C ASP A 417 0.83 -22.57 3.95
N VAL A 418 2.03 -22.70 3.43
CA VAL A 418 2.32 -22.83 2.00
C VAL A 418 3.19 -24.06 1.80
N TYR A 419 2.97 -24.77 0.70
CA TYR A 419 3.61 -26.04 0.40
C TYR A 419 4.34 -25.95 -0.93
N ARG A 420 5.54 -26.51 -1.01
CA ARG A 420 6.30 -26.65 -2.25
C ARG A 420 5.97 -27.99 -2.92
N LEU A 421 5.98 -28.01 -4.25
CA LEU A 421 5.92 -29.23 -5.05
C LEU A 421 7.25 -30.01 -4.99
N GLN A 422 7.19 -31.33 -4.80
CA GLN A 422 8.38 -32.20 -4.87
C GLN A 422 8.73 -32.64 -6.30
N GLN A 423 7.76 -32.56 -7.21
CA GLN A 423 7.90 -32.94 -8.61
C GLN A 423 7.05 -32.02 -9.50
N ASP A 424 7.42 -31.94 -10.77
CA ASP A 424 6.65 -31.19 -11.76
C ASP A 424 5.28 -31.84 -11.98
N ILE A 425 4.24 -31.03 -12.09
CA ILE A 425 2.88 -31.50 -12.36
C ILE A 425 2.25 -30.70 -13.48
N THR A 426 1.37 -31.34 -14.25
CA THR A 426 0.56 -30.67 -15.27
C THR A 426 -0.91 -30.82 -14.95
N ILE A 427 -1.62 -29.70 -14.83
CA ILE A 427 -3.05 -29.65 -14.49
C ILE A 427 -3.75 -28.84 -15.58
N ASN A 428 -4.73 -29.45 -16.27
CA ASN A 428 -5.47 -28.82 -17.38
C ASN A 428 -4.56 -28.13 -18.42
N ASN A 429 -3.46 -28.78 -18.81
CA ASN A 429 -2.44 -28.29 -19.75
C ASN A 429 -1.61 -27.09 -19.26
N VAL A 430 -1.68 -26.78 -17.96
CA VAL A 430 -0.79 -25.82 -17.29
C VAL A 430 0.26 -26.60 -16.50
N GLU A 431 1.53 -26.38 -16.83
CA GLU A 431 2.67 -26.98 -16.15
C GLU A 431 3.08 -26.15 -14.92
N PHE A 432 3.29 -26.82 -13.79
CA PHE A 432 3.81 -26.24 -12.55
C PHE A 432 5.08 -26.99 -12.16
N GLN A 433 6.20 -26.27 -12.16
CA GLN A 433 7.51 -26.83 -11.86
C GLN A 433 7.80 -26.85 -10.35
N ALA A 434 8.49 -27.90 -9.89
CA ALA A 434 8.72 -28.19 -8.48
C ALA A 434 9.43 -27.05 -7.72
N ASP A 435 10.32 -26.34 -8.38
CA ASP A 435 11.12 -25.24 -7.83
C ASP A 435 10.52 -23.84 -8.07
N LYS A 436 9.36 -23.75 -8.75
CA LYS A 436 8.74 -22.46 -9.16
C LYS A 436 7.24 -22.36 -8.91
N ALA A 437 6.68 -23.29 -8.13
CA ALA A 437 5.27 -23.30 -7.80
C ALA A 437 5.01 -23.70 -6.34
N PHE A 438 3.93 -23.16 -5.80
CA PHE A 438 3.46 -23.44 -4.45
C PHE A 438 1.98 -23.80 -4.42
N ILE A 439 1.60 -24.56 -3.41
CA ILE A 439 0.23 -24.92 -3.08
C ILE A 439 -0.15 -24.27 -1.74
N VAL A 440 -1.35 -23.71 -1.69
CA VAL A 440 -1.97 -23.12 -0.49
C VAL A 440 -3.23 -23.93 -0.17
N PRO A 441 -3.19 -24.83 0.82
CA PRO A 441 -4.36 -25.57 1.27
C PRO A 441 -5.41 -24.66 1.88
N LEU A 442 -6.69 -24.96 1.61
CA LEU A 442 -7.82 -24.26 2.20
C LEU A 442 -8.22 -24.77 3.58
N ASN A 443 -7.71 -25.95 3.99
CA ASN A 443 -7.98 -26.56 5.30
C ASN A 443 -7.16 -25.91 6.43
N GLN A 444 -7.30 -24.60 6.58
CA GLN A 444 -6.56 -23.80 7.54
C GLN A 444 -7.50 -22.76 8.17
N PRO A 445 -7.18 -22.20 9.35
CA PRO A 445 -8.03 -21.21 9.99
C PRO A 445 -8.33 -19.99 9.09
N GLN A 446 -7.39 -19.62 8.21
CA GLN A 446 -7.48 -18.48 7.31
C GLN A 446 -8.26 -18.75 6.03
N TYR A 447 -9.07 -19.82 5.95
CA TYR A 447 -9.87 -20.18 4.77
C TYR A 447 -10.48 -18.97 4.04
N ARG A 448 -11.22 -18.10 4.74
CA ARG A 448 -11.88 -16.93 4.13
C ARG A 448 -10.89 -15.88 3.61
N LEU A 449 -9.77 -15.66 4.31
CA LEU A 449 -8.71 -14.76 3.86
C LEU A 449 -8.02 -15.30 2.59
N ILE A 450 -7.73 -16.61 2.54
CA ILE A 450 -7.16 -17.26 1.35
C ILE A 450 -8.14 -17.13 0.19
N LYS A 451 -9.46 -17.36 0.39
CA LYS A 451 -10.46 -17.11 -0.65
C LYS A 451 -10.41 -15.66 -1.14
N GLY A 452 -10.32 -14.68 -0.24
CA GLY A 452 -10.21 -13.26 -0.59
C GLY A 452 -8.95 -12.91 -1.40
N MET A 453 -7.85 -13.64 -1.23
CA MET A 453 -6.61 -13.44 -2.01
C MET A 453 -6.69 -13.98 -3.44
N PHE A 454 -7.49 -15.02 -3.67
CA PHE A 454 -7.55 -15.78 -4.94
C PHE A 454 -8.87 -15.62 -5.71
N GLU A 455 -9.90 -15.02 -5.12
CA GLU A 455 -11.21 -14.91 -5.76
C GLU A 455 -11.20 -14.03 -7.00
N VAL A 456 -12.10 -14.35 -7.92
CA VAL A 456 -12.44 -13.53 -9.08
C VAL A 456 -13.91 -13.17 -8.93
N ARG A 457 -14.21 -11.88 -8.90
CA ARG A 457 -15.57 -11.36 -8.71
C ARG A 457 -15.88 -10.27 -9.73
N THR A 458 -17.03 -10.38 -10.38
CA THR A 458 -17.55 -9.40 -11.35
C THR A 458 -18.99 -8.97 -11.04
N GLU A 459 -19.60 -9.56 -10.01
CA GLU A 459 -20.97 -9.29 -9.58
C GLU A 459 -20.99 -8.77 -8.14
N PHE A 460 -21.77 -7.71 -7.94
CA PHE A 460 -21.82 -6.95 -6.70
C PHE A 460 -23.24 -6.47 -6.43
N GLN A 461 -23.60 -6.32 -5.15
CA GLN A 461 -24.89 -5.78 -4.73
C GLN A 461 -25.00 -4.26 -4.99
N ASP A 462 -23.88 -3.55 -4.87
CA ASP A 462 -23.73 -2.13 -5.15
C ASP A 462 -22.59 -1.93 -6.18
N SER A 463 -22.69 -0.88 -6.98
CA SER A 463 -21.72 -0.49 -8.01
C SER A 463 -20.67 0.49 -7.52
N LEU A 464 -20.83 0.97 -6.29
CA LEU A 464 -20.02 2.02 -5.69
C LEU A 464 -18.99 1.42 -4.75
N PHE A 465 -17.73 1.77 -4.97
CA PHE A 465 -16.61 1.35 -4.14
C PHE A 465 -15.87 2.57 -3.64
N TYR A 466 -15.53 2.56 -2.36
CA TYR A 466 -14.74 3.61 -1.72
C TYR A 466 -13.26 3.53 -2.12
N ASP A 467 -12.74 2.31 -2.34
CA ASP A 467 -11.36 2.08 -2.79
C ASP A 467 -11.33 1.26 -4.09
N VAL A 468 -11.02 -0.04 -4.00
CA VAL A 468 -10.90 -0.94 -5.15
C VAL A 468 -12.01 -1.99 -5.15
N SER A 469 -12.33 -2.50 -6.34
CA SER A 469 -13.35 -3.55 -6.52
C SER A 469 -12.76 -4.94 -6.78
N ALA A 470 -11.45 -5.06 -7.00
CA ALA A 470 -10.74 -6.33 -7.16
C ALA A 470 -9.25 -6.23 -6.77
N TRP A 471 -8.67 -7.36 -6.34
CA TRP A 471 -7.28 -7.49 -5.88
C TRP A 471 -6.72 -8.91 -5.98
N THR A 472 -7.22 -9.74 -6.92
CA THR A 472 -6.77 -11.13 -7.12
C THR A 472 -5.24 -11.21 -7.22
N LEU A 473 -4.57 -11.75 -6.20
CA LEU A 473 -3.12 -11.63 -6.05
C LEU A 473 -2.35 -12.36 -7.17
N PRO A 474 -2.70 -13.59 -7.59
CA PRO A 474 -2.00 -14.22 -8.72
C PRO A 474 -2.03 -13.40 -10.01
N MET A 475 -3.14 -12.69 -10.28
CA MET A 475 -3.23 -11.76 -11.42
C MET A 475 -2.30 -10.55 -11.25
N ALA A 476 -2.21 -9.99 -10.04
CA ALA A 476 -1.30 -8.88 -9.72
C ALA A 476 0.17 -9.24 -9.94
N PHE A 477 0.54 -10.52 -9.81
CA PHE A 477 1.89 -11.04 -10.06
C PHE A 477 2.09 -11.59 -11.48
N ASN A 478 1.03 -11.65 -12.29
CA ASN A 478 1.00 -12.29 -13.59
C ASN A 478 1.59 -13.73 -13.52
N LEU A 479 1.01 -14.54 -12.64
CA LEU A 479 1.36 -15.95 -12.42
C LEU A 479 0.22 -16.86 -12.87
N ASP A 480 0.58 -18.06 -13.35
CA ASP A 480 -0.40 -19.12 -13.57
C ASP A 480 -0.93 -19.57 -12.21
N TYR A 481 -2.25 -19.78 -12.10
CA TYR A 481 -2.86 -20.25 -10.87
C TYR A 481 -4.17 -20.99 -11.11
N MET A 482 -4.50 -21.92 -10.22
CA MET A 482 -5.69 -22.75 -10.34
C MET A 482 -6.24 -23.16 -8.97
N ALA A 483 -7.56 -23.31 -8.87
CA ALA A 483 -8.19 -23.98 -7.74
C ALA A 483 -8.11 -25.51 -7.93
N LEU A 484 -7.77 -26.24 -6.87
CA LEU A 484 -7.60 -27.69 -6.87
C LEU A 484 -8.74 -28.36 -6.10
N ASN A 485 -9.37 -29.39 -6.68
CA ASN A 485 -10.28 -30.25 -5.94
C ASN A 485 -9.53 -31.38 -5.21
N SER A 486 -10.24 -32.14 -4.36
CA SER A 486 -9.64 -33.24 -3.58
C SER A 486 -8.96 -34.32 -4.43
N ARG A 487 -9.45 -34.58 -5.64
CA ARG A 487 -8.84 -35.57 -6.54
C ARG A 487 -7.50 -35.08 -7.07
N ILE A 488 -7.42 -33.82 -7.49
CA ILE A 488 -6.19 -33.23 -8.05
C ILE A 488 -5.17 -32.99 -6.94
N MET A 489 -5.60 -32.53 -5.77
CA MET A 489 -4.73 -32.29 -4.62
C MET A 489 -3.98 -33.57 -4.19
N ASN A 490 -4.65 -34.72 -4.21
CA ASN A 490 -4.04 -36.01 -3.87
C ASN A 490 -3.00 -36.51 -4.91
N LEU A 491 -2.90 -35.87 -6.08
CA LEU A 491 -1.87 -36.17 -7.08
C LEU A 491 -0.57 -35.38 -6.83
N ALA A 492 -0.62 -34.32 -6.03
CA ALA A 492 0.54 -33.48 -5.75
C ALA A 492 1.34 -34.05 -4.57
N GLU A 493 2.59 -34.40 -4.82
CA GLU A 493 3.57 -34.66 -3.75
C GLU A 493 4.14 -33.33 -3.29
N VAL A 494 3.96 -33.01 -2.00
CA VAL A 494 4.29 -31.70 -1.45
C VAL A 494 5.09 -31.78 -0.17
N GLU A 495 5.83 -30.72 0.11
CA GLU A 495 6.55 -30.48 1.36
C GLU A 495 6.05 -29.17 1.98
N GLU A 496 5.75 -29.19 3.28
CA GLU A 496 5.37 -27.99 4.02
C GLU A 496 6.57 -27.06 4.16
N MET A 497 6.37 -25.76 3.89
CA MET A 497 7.44 -24.77 3.99
C MET A 497 7.47 -24.14 5.37
N ASP A 498 8.68 -23.85 5.85
CA ASP A 498 8.86 -22.95 6.99
C ASP A 498 8.23 -21.58 6.71
N LYS A 499 7.81 -20.88 7.77
CA LYS A 499 7.31 -19.49 7.68
C LYS A 499 8.38 -18.48 7.22
N SER A 500 9.62 -18.91 7.05
CA SER A 500 10.72 -18.15 6.46
C SER A 500 11.15 -18.84 5.18
N ILE A 501 10.48 -18.52 4.07
CA ILE A 501 10.83 -19.07 2.75
C ILE A 501 12.22 -18.56 2.35
N ALA A 502 13.09 -19.44 1.86
CA ALA A 502 14.40 -19.04 1.35
C ALA A 502 14.25 -18.26 0.02
N PHE A 503 14.89 -17.10 -0.06
CA PHE A 503 14.92 -16.32 -1.29
C PHE A 503 15.69 -17.08 -2.40
N PRO A 504 15.21 -17.11 -3.65
CA PRO A 504 15.90 -17.80 -4.74
C PRO A 504 17.31 -17.25 -5.02
N SER A 505 18.32 -18.13 -5.03
CA SER A 505 19.70 -17.72 -5.35
C SER A 505 19.89 -17.41 -6.83
N GLY A 506 20.69 -16.38 -7.11
CA GLY A 506 21.30 -16.14 -8.41
C GLY A 506 22.71 -16.73 -8.47
N GLU A 507 23.19 -17.03 -9.67
CA GLU A 507 24.49 -17.71 -9.89
C GLU A 507 25.11 -17.33 -11.23
N VAL A 508 26.43 -17.44 -11.32
CA VAL A 508 27.19 -17.37 -12.58
C VAL A 508 27.62 -18.79 -12.93
N ILE A 509 27.24 -19.26 -14.11
CA ILE A 509 27.45 -20.61 -14.61
C ILE A 509 28.55 -20.57 -15.68
N GLY A 510 29.61 -21.34 -15.46
CA GLY A 510 30.79 -21.39 -16.33
C GLY A 510 31.99 -20.61 -15.80
N GLU A 511 33.03 -20.49 -16.62
CA GLU A 511 34.37 -20.05 -16.22
C GLU A 511 34.61 -18.53 -16.35
N GLU A 512 35.66 -18.03 -15.69
CA GLU A 512 36.07 -16.61 -15.68
C GLU A 512 36.58 -16.09 -17.03
N ASN A 513 37.15 -16.96 -17.87
CA ASN A 513 37.78 -16.59 -19.14
C ASN A 513 36.85 -16.77 -20.36
N ALA A 514 35.56 -16.46 -20.20
CA ALA A 514 34.56 -16.58 -21.26
C ALA A 514 34.71 -15.47 -22.32
N TYR A 515 34.25 -15.73 -23.55
CA TYR A 515 34.16 -14.73 -24.62
C TYR A 515 33.17 -13.60 -24.25
N ALA A 516 32.03 -13.96 -23.66
CA ALA A 516 31.04 -13.04 -23.12
C ALA A 516 30.22 -13.75 -22.03
N TYR A 517 29.31 -13.02 -21.39
CA TYR A 517 28.30 -13.58 -20.50
C TYR A 517 26.90 -13.20 -20.96
N ALA A 518 25.91 -14.04 -20.70
CA ALA A 518 24.53 -13.75 -21.04
C ALA A 518 23.55 -14.11 -19.91
N PHE A 519 22.47 -13.35 -19.81
CA PHE A 519 21.33 -13.73 -18.99
C PHE A 519 20.02 -13.32 -19.64
N GLU A 520 19.00 -14.10 -19.35
CA GLU A 520 17.64 -13.85 -19.78
C GLU A 520 16.99 -12.70 -19.02
N TRP A 521 16.10 -11.97 -19.68
CA TRP A 521 15.39 -10.83 -19.07
C TRP A 521 14.10 -11.22 -18.32
N HIS A 522 13.75 -12.51 -18.31
CA HIS A 522 12.51 -12.98 -17.72
C HIS A 522 12.51 -13.01 -16.17
N GLU A 523 13.67 -13.11 -15.52
CA GLU A 523 13.74 -13.05 -14.05
C GLU A 523 13.46 -11.64 -13.53
N TYR A 524 12.70 -11.53 -12.44
CA TYR A 524 12.15 -10.25 -11.97
C TYR A 524 13.22 -9.18 -11.73
N TYR A 525 14.37 -9.56 -11.14
CA TYR A 525 15.47 -8.66 -10.81
C TYR A 525 16.54 -8.51 -11.93
N ALA A 526 16.28 -8.99 -13.14
CA ALA A 526 17.18 -8.77 -14.28
C ALA A 526 17.54 -7.27 -14.51
N PRO A 527 16.62 -6.29 -14.36
CA PRO A 527 16.96 -4.87 -14.44
C PRO A 527 17.99 -4.40 -13.41
N LYS A 528 17.93 -4.94 -12.17
CA LYS A 528 18.89 -4.64 -11.10
C LYS A 528 20.29 -5.13 -11.46
N VAL A 529 20.39 -6.34 -12.01
CA VAL A 529 21.65 -6.92 -12.48
C VAL A 529 22.23 -6.08 -13.62
N ALA A 530 21.43 -5.76 -14.63
CA ALA A 530 21.86 -4.94 -15.76
C ALA A 530 22.33 -3.54 -15.32
N TYR A 531 21.60 -2.88 -14.39
CA TYR A 531 22.00 -1.59 -13.86
C TYR A 531 23.37 -1.63 -13.19
N LYS A 532 23.57 -2.58 -12.27
CA LYS A 532 24.84 -2.73 -11.53
C LYS A 532 26.04 -2.89 -12.48
N LEU A 533 25.87 -3.66 -13.55
CA LEU A 533 26.93 -3.90 -14.53
C LEU A 533 27.18 -2.68 -15.43
N LEU A 534 26.13 -1.97 -15.82
CA LEU A 534 26.23 -0.69 -16.53
C LEU A 534 26.93 0.38 -15.67
N ASP A 535 26.63 0.44 -14.38
CA ASP A 535 27.23 1.41 -13.45
C ASP A 535 28.72 1.14 -13.20
N LYS A 536 29.13 -0.13 -13.21
CA LYS A 536 30.56 -0.52 -13.23
C LYS A 536 31.26 -0.26 -14.57
N GLY A 537 30.53 0.19 -15.59
CA GLY A 537 31.09 0.61 -16.87
C GLY A 537 31.31 -0.52 -17.88
N TYR A 538 30.79 -1.73 -17.62
CA TYR A 538 30.84 -2.84 -18.56
C TYR A 538 30.01 -2.57 -19.82
N MET A 539 30.30 -3.34 -20.88
CA MET A 539 29.49 -3.31 -22.10
C MET A 539 28.30 -4.25 -21.92
N VAL A 540 27.12 -3.66 -21.75
CA VAL A 540 25.84 -4.37 -21.63
C VAL A 540 25.05 -4.12 -22.91
N ARG A 541 24.55 -5.19 -23.52
CA ARG A 541 23.84 -5.17 -24.80
C ARG A 541 22.57 -5.98 -24.72
N VAL A 542 21.56 -5.65 -25.51
CA VAL A 542 20.30 -6.40 -25.60
C VAL A 542 20.16 -7.03 -26.98
N THR A 543 19.70 -8.27 -27.06
CA THR A 543 19.37 -8.93 -28.34
C THR A 543 17.91 -8.69 -28.73
N HIS A 544 17.66 -8.40 -30.00
CA HIS A 544 16.32 -8.30 -30.58
C HIS A 544 15.82 -9.60 -31.21
N GLU A 545 16.68 -10.63 -31.25
CA GLU A 545 16.42 -11.95 -31.84
C GLU A 545 16.94 -13.06 -30.91
N ASP A 546 16.46 -14.28 -31.11
CA ASP A 546 16.89 -15.44 -30.35
C ASP A 546 18.28 -15.94 -30.81
N PHE A 547 19.07 -16.45 -29.87
CA PHE A 547 20.32 -17.15 -30.17
C PHE A 547 20.54 -18.35 -29.24
N ASN A 548 21.38 -19.29 -29.68
CA ASN A 548 21.67 -20.53 -28.98
C ASN A 548 23.18 -20.66 -28.75
N VAL A 549 23.57 -21.03 -27.54
CA VAL A 549 24.97 -21.27 -27.17
C VAL A 549 25.22 -22.77 -27.11
N GLY A 550 25.96 -23.28 -28.10
CA GLY A 550 26.18 -24.71 -28.29
C GLY A 550 24.86 -25.48 -28.52
N ASP A 551 24.77 -26.68 -27.97
CA ASP A 551 23.54 -27.51 -27.96
C ASP A 551 22.70 -27.31 -26.68
N GLY A 552 23.07 -26.34 -25.82
CA GLY A 552 22.57 -26.23 -24.44
C GLY A 552 21.47 -25.18 -24.25
N GLU A 553 21.88 -23.91 -24.21
CA GLU A 553 21.02 -22.82 -23.73
C GLU A 553 20.50 -21.93 -24.87
N THR A 554 19.21 -21.67 -24.87
CA THR A 554 18.54 -20.71 -25.77
C THR A 554 18.32 -19.40 -25.03
N PHE A 555 18.79 -18.31 -25.62
CA PHE A 555 18.57 -16.95 -25.16
C PHE A 555 17.57 -16.26 -26.08
N ARG A 556 16.41 -15.91 -25.52
CA ARG A 556 15.30 -15.27 -26.21
C ARG A 556 15.57 -13.79 -26.42
N ARG A 557 14.81 -13.19 -27.33
CA ARG A 557 14.72 -11.74 -27.48
C ARG A 557 14.57 -11.02 -26.13
N GLY A 558 15.34 -9.96 -25.96
CA GLY A 558 15.46 -9.20 -24.72
C GLY A 558 16.59 -9.67 -23.81
N SER A 559 17.19 -10.83 -24.07
CA SER A 559 18.35 -11.31 -23.31
C SER A 559 19.51 -10.32 -23.37
N ILE A 560 20.25 -10.27 -22.26
CA ILE A 560 21.34 -9.34 -22.03
C ILE A 560 22.67 -10.03 -22.25
N LEU A 561 23.56 -9.37 -22.99
CA LEU A 561 24.95 -9.75 -23.20
C LEU A 561 25.87 -8.80 -22.45
N VAL A 562 26.80 -9.35 -21.68
CA VAL A 562 27.76 -8.60 -20.86
C VAL A 562 29.17 -8.97 -21.27
N SER A 563 30.01 -7.96 -21.44
CA SER A 563 31.43 -8.14 -21.79
C SER A 563 32.24 -6.90 -21.41
N LYS A 564 33.57 -7.01 -21.47
CA LYS A 564 34.45 -5.85 -21.36
C LYS A 564 34.36 -4.99 -22.63
N LYS A 565 34.45 -3.67 -22.50
CA LYS A 565 34.54 -2.75 -23.64
C LYS A 565 35.82 -3.02 -24.44
N HIS A 566 35.77 -2.82 -25.76
CA HIS A 566 36.93 -2.97 -26.64
C HIS A 566 38.10 -2.09 -26.18
N GLY A 567 39.30 -2.68 -26.09
CA GLY A 567 40.53 -1.95 -25.74
C GLY A 567 40.63 -1.51 -24.28
N ALA A 568 39.73 -1.94 -23.39
CA ALA A 568 39.86 -1.68 -21.97
C ALA A 568 41.06 -2.43 -21.38
N SER A 569 42.06 -1.69 -20.93
CA SER A 569 43.29 -2.23 -20.32
C SER A 569 43.06 -2.84 -18.94
N ASP A 570 42.02 -2.37 -18.24
CA ASP A 570 41.58 -2.86 -16.95
C ASP A 570 40.12 -2.40 -16.76
N ASN A 571 39.19 -3.35 -16.63
CA ASN A 571 37.79 -3.06 -16.29
C ASN A 571 37.41 -3.76 -14.97
N GLY A 572 38.39 -4.10 -14.13
CA GLY A 572 38.17 -4.94 -12.98
C GLY A 572 37.91 -6.42 -13.32
N ASP A 573 37.58 -7.16 -12.28
CA ASP A 573 37.23 -8.57 -12.32
C ASP A 573 35.73 -8.70 -12.67
N LEU A 574 35.45 -8.79 -13.98
CA LEU A 574 34.10 -8.97 -14.49
C LEU A 574 33.41 -10.18 -13.86
N TYR A 575 34.12 -11.29 -13.66
CA TYR A 575 33.52 -12.49 -13.13
C TYR A 575 33.10 -12.32 -11.67
N ALA A 576 33.97 -11.76 -10.82
CA ALA A 576 33.61 -11.43 -9.44
C ALA A 576 32.46 -10.41 -9.36
N ASP A 577 32.42 -9.43 -10.28
CA ASP A 577 31.35 -8.45 -10.34
C ASP A 577 30.02 -9.04 -10.79
N LEU A 578 30.02 -10.00 -11.71
CA LEU A 578 28.84 -10.78 -12.09
C LEU A 578 28.35 -11.59 -10.88
N GLN A 579 29.25 -12.26 -10.15
CA GLN A 579 28.92 -13.02 -8.95
C GLN A 579 28.29 -12.14 -7.86
N GLU A 580 28.80 -10.92 -7.68
CA GLU A 580 28.21 -9.95 -6.75
C GLU A 580 26.85 -9.45 -7.25
N ALA A 581 26.71 -9.16 -8.55
CA ALA A 581 25.49 -8.62 -9.13
C ALA A 581 24.28 -9.58 -9.01
N VAL A 582 24.51 -10.90 -9.05
CA VAL A 582 23.43 -11.91 -8.95
C VAL A 582 23.01 -12.26 -7.52
N LYS A 583 23.72 -11.77 -6.50
CA LYS A 583 23.36 -12.05 -5.10
C LYS A 583 21.97 -11.49 -4.77
N GLY A 584 21.08 -12.39 -4.30
CA GLY A 584 19.72 -12.01 -3.91
C GLY A 584 18.85 -11.53 -5.07
N THR A 585 19.08 -12.01 -6.30
CA THR A 585 18.26 -11.62 -7.47
C THR A 585 17.54 -12.78 -8.15
N GLY A 586 17.94 -14.03 -7.89
CA GLY A 586 17.44 -15.21 -8.61
C GLY A 586 17.97 -15.36 -10.04
N VAL A 587 18.68 -14.36 -10.58
CA VAL A 587 19.17 -14.33 -11.97
C VAL A 587 20.34 -15.29 -12.17
N LYS A 588 20.28 -16.04 -13.28
CA LYS A 588 21.38 -16.90 -13.75
C LYS A 588 22.11 -16.24 -14.90
N ILE A 589 23.43 -16.17 -14.81
CA ILE A 589 24.31 -15.64 -15.85
C ILE A 589 25.17 -16.77 -16.40
N TYR A 590 25.21 -16.95 -17.71
CA TYR A 590 25.94 -18.02 -18.37
C TYR A 590 27.16 -17.47 -19.08
N ALA A 591 28.31 -18.14 -18.90
CA ALA A 591 29.49 -17.95 -19.73
C ALA A 591 29.21 -18.40 -21.17
N ILE A 592 29.69 -17.63 -22.13
CA ILE A 592 29.67 -17.95 -23.56
C ILE A 592 31.10 -17.99 -24.05
N ASP A 593 31.50 -19.10 -24.68
CA ASP A 593 32.89 -19.33 -25.10
C ASP A 593 33.18 -18.85 -26.53
N SER A 594 32.15 -18.54 -27.33
CA SER A 594 32.30 -18.14 -28.73
C SER A 594 31.23 -17.14 -29.16
N GLY A 595 31.61 -16.19 -30.03
CA GLY A 595 30.67 -15.31 -30.72
C GLY A 595 29.87 -15.97 -31.85
N TYR A 596 30.21 -17.22 -32.20
CA TYR A 596 29.50 -18.02 -33.20
C TYR A 596 28.43 -18.87 -32.51
N THR A 597 27.18 -18.48 -32.68
CA THR A 597 26.00 -19.04 -32.01
C THR A 597 24.98 -19.55 -33.03
N GLY A 598 24.08 -20.44 -32.62
CA GLY A 598 22.92 -20.78 -33.45
C GLY A 598 21.91 -19.63 -33.45
N GLY A 599 21.27 -19.31 -34.57
CA GLY A 599 20.44 -18.11 -34.67
C GLY A 599 21.28 -16.87 -34.99
N VAL A 600 21.08 -15.75 -34.27
CA VAL A 600 21.93 -14.57 -34.46
C VAL A 600 23.27 -14.73 -33.76
N ASN A 601 24.35 -14.28 -34.41
CA ASN A 601 25.70 -14.26 -33.84
C ASN A 601 25.89 -13.07 -32.88
N LEU A 602 26.79 -13.17 -31.91
CA LEU A 602 26.98 -12.14 -30.88
C LEU A 602 27.53 -10.79 -31.39
N GLY A 603 27.93 -10.73 -32.67
CA GLY A 603 28.31 -9.51 -33.38
C GLY A 603 27.23 -8.97 -34.34
N SER A 604 26.02 -9.51 -34.30
CA SER A 604 24.91 -9.14 -35.18
C SER A 604 24.49 -7.67 -35.00
N PRO A 605 24.08 -6.96 -36.08
CA PRO A 605 23.45 -5.65 -35.96
C PRO A 605 22.06 -5.68 -35.30
N SER A 606 21.51 -6.87 -35.01
CA SER A 606 20.27 -7.04 -34.23
C SER A 606 20.50 -7.00 -32.71
N ILE A 607 21.68 -6.57 -32.27
CA ILE A 607 22.08 -6.49 -30.86
C ILE A 607 22.51 -5.05 -30.57
N ASP A 608 21.73 -4.35 -29.75
CA ASP A 608 21.97 -2.95 -29.40
C ASP A 608 22.80 -2.82 -28.13
N VAL A 609 23.69 -1.83 -28.10
CA VAL A 609 24.40 -1.43 -26.87
C VAL A 609 23.46 -0.58 -26.03
N LEU A 610 23.36 -0.90 -24.73
CA LEU A 610 22.53 -0.13 -23.81
C LEU A 610 23.34 0.98 -23.15
N ASP A 611 22.79 2.19 -23.14
CA ASP A 611 23.25 3.25 -22.25
C ASP A 611 22.76 2.98 -20.82
N LYS A 612 23.57 3.39 -19.84
CA LYS A 612 23.18 3.37 -18.42
C LYS A 612 21.99 4.31 -18.21
N PRO A 613 20.87 3.86 -17.61
CA PRO A 613 19.79 4.76 -17.25
C PRO A 613 20.24 5.83 -16.25
N GLU A 614 20.08 7.10 -16.63
CA GLU A 614 20.25 8.27 -15.77
C GLU A 614 18.88 8.94 -15.66
N ILE A 615 18.24 8.76 -14.51
CA ILE A 615 16.79 8.91 -14.36
C ILE A 615 16.45 10.16 -13.53
N ALA A 616 15.54 10.98 -14.05
CA ALA A 616 14.85 12.01 -13.28
C ALA A 616 13.35 11.67 -13.16
N LEU A 617 12.83 11.69 -11.94
CA LEU A 617 11.41 11.59 -11.63
C LEU A 617 10.88 12.98 -11.30
N LEU A 618 9.89 13.47 -12.05
CA LEU A 618 9.28 14.75 -11.76
C LEU A 618 8.42 14.69 -10.49
N VAL A 619 8.61 15.67 -9.62
CA VAL A 619 7.98 15.79 -8.30
C VAL A 619 7.52 17.22 -8.01
N ASP A 620 6.83 17.43 -6.89
CA ASP A 620 6.32 18.73 -6.43
C ASP A 620 5.16 19.30 -7.30
N GLY A 621 4.64 20.47 -6.90
CA GLY A 621 3.53 21.15 -7.55
C GLY A 621 2.27 20.28 -7.59
N GLY A 622 1.76 20.04 -8.80
CA GLY A 622 0.57 19.23 -9.02
C GLY A 622 0.79 17.74 -9.25
N VAL A 623 2.01 17.21 -9.12
CA VAL A 623 2.30 15.78 -9.32
C VAL A 623 1.64 14.95 -8.20
N ALA A 624 1.00 13.84 -8.57
CA ALA A 624 0.44 12.91 -7.58
C ALA A 624 1.56 12.24 -6.77
N SER A 625 1.68 12.58 -5.49
CA SER A 625 2.74 12.08 -4.62
C SER A 625 2.75 10.56 -4.50
N ASN A 626 1.58 9.92 -4.45
CA ASN A 626 1.50 8.47 -4.28
C ASN A 626 2.12 7.73 -5.48
N GLU A 627 1.84 8.18 -6.70
CA GLU A 627 2.38 7.55 -7.92
C GLU A 627 3.87 7.86 -8.11
N ALA A 628 4.31 9.08 -7.78
CA ALA A 628 5.74 9.39 -7.70
C ALA A 628 6.45 8.50 -6.66
N GLY A 629 5.80 8.28 -5.51
CA GLY A 629 6.29 7.43 -4.43
C GLY A 629 6.44 5.96 -4.83
N GLU A 630 5.47 5.43 -5.58
CA GLU A 630 5.51 4.09 -6.15
C GLU A 630 6.70 3.91 -7.11
N VAL A 631 6.97 4.88 -7.98
CA VAL A 631 8.15 4.87 -8.86
C VAL A 631 9.44 4.94 -8.04
N TRP A 632 9.50 5.84 -7.06
CA TRP A 632 10.68 6.03 -6.23
C TRP A 632 11.02 4.77 -5.43
N HIS A 633 10.03 4.16 -4.76
CA HIS A 633 10.21 2.90 -4.03
C HIS A 633 10.63 1.75 -4.93
N LEU A 634 10.03 1.64 -6.12
CA LEU A 634 10.40 0.59 -7.06
C LEU A 634 11.88 0.68 -7.47
N LEU A 635 12.33 1.87 -7.84
CA LEU A 635 13.72 2.07 -8.28
C LEU A 635 14.69 1.93 -7.10
N ASP A 636 14.43 2.62 -5.99
CA ASP A 636 15.34 2.70 -4.85
C ASP A 636 15.36 1.41 -4.02
N GLN A 637 14.20 0.95 -3.54
CA GLN A 637 14.13 -0.19 -2.61
C GLN A 637 14.16 -1.54 -3.32
N ARG A 638 13.48 -1.66 -4.47
CA ARG A 638 13.34 -2.95 -5.14
C ARG A 638 14.51 -3.22 -6.09
N PHE A 639 14.82 -2.26 -6.97
CA PHE A 639 15.85 -2.44 -7.99
C PHE A 639 17.23 -1.90 -7.64
N ASP A 640 17.40 -1.15 -6.54
CA ASP A 640 18.71 -0.57 -6.16
C ASP A 640 19.27 0.35 -7.27
N ILE A 641 18.38 1.19 -7.83
CA ILE A 641 18.65 2.13 -8.92
C ILE A 641 18.43 3.56 -8.40
N PRO A 642 19.46 4.43 -8.43
CA PRO A 642 19.31 5.82 -8.03
C PRO A 642 18.40 6.58 -8.99
N VAL A 643 17.56 7.44 -8.42
CA VAL A 643 16.67 8.33 -9.17
C VAL A 643 16.78 9.75 -8.61
N THR A 644 16.87 10.73 -9.51
CA THR A 644 16.81 12.14 -9.11
C THR A 644 15.35 12.58 -9.00
N LEU A 645 14.90 12.93 -7.80
CA LEU A 645 13.62 13.61 -7.61
C LEU A 645 13.78 15.07 -8.05
N LEU A 646 13.22 15.44 -9.21
CA LEU A 646 13.36 16.76 -9.83
C LEU A 646 12.07 17.59 -9.66
N PRO A 647 12.07 18.64 -8.81
CA PRO A 647 10.92 19.53 -8.67
C PRO A 647 10.50 20.19 -9.98
N LEU A 648 9.20 20.32 -10.22
CA LEU A 648 8.65 20.89 -11.46
C LEU A 648 9.19 22.29 -11.78
N ASP A 649 9.29 23.16 -10.78
CA ASP A 649 9.75 24.53 -10.92
C ASP A 649 11.25 24.63 -11.27
N MET A 650 12.02 23.58 -10.98
CA MET A 650 13.44 23.48 -11.26
C MET A 650 13.75 23.00 -12.69
N VAL A 651 12.79 22.40 -13.40
CA VAL A 651 12.99 21.88 -14.78
C VAL A 651 13.53 22.97 -15.71
N ALA A 652 12.99 24.19 -15.64
CA ALA A 652 13.44 25.31 -16.47
C ALA A 652 14.93 25.64 -16.25
N ARG A 653 15.46 25.43 -15.04
CA ARG A 653 16.84 25.78 -14.66
C ARG A 653 17.82 24.61 -14.72
N ALA A 654 17.35 23.38 -14.48
CA ALA A 654 18.19 22.18 -14.41
C ALA A 654 18.82 21.81 -15.76
N ASP A 655 20.06 21.32 -15.77
CA ASP A 655 20.65 20.73 -16.98
C ASP A 655 20.05 19.34 -17.22
N LEU A 656 19.11 19.24 -18.17
CA LEU A 656 18.41 17.99 -18.48
C LEU A 656 19.33 16.97 -19.18
N ASN A 657 20.46 17.38 -19.74
CA ASN A 657 21.39 16.45 -20.41
C ASN A 657 22.10 15.50 -19.44
N ARG A 658 21.97 15.72 -18.13
CA ARG A 658 22.39 14.77 -17.09
C ARG A 658 21.53 13.50 -17.07
N TYR A 659 20.36 13.52 -17.71
CA TYR A 659 19.40 12.43 -17.72
C TYR A 659 19.15 11.96 -19.15
N ASN A 660 18.92 10.67 -19.33
CA ASN A 660 18.41 10.08 -20.58
C ASN A 660 16.96 9.59 -20.44
N VAL A 661 16.45 9.48 -19.21
CA VAL A 661 15.05 9.13 -18.90
C VAL A 661 14.42 10.16 -17.97
N ILE A 662 13.26 10.69 -18.34
CA ILE A 662 12.41 11.53 -17.48
C ILE A 662 11.07 10.83 -17.27
N ILE A 663 10.69 10.62 -16.01
CA ILE A 663 9.45 9.98 -15.61
C ILE A 663 8.45 11.06 -15.14
N MET A 664 7.24 11.00 -15.69
CA MET A 664 6.14 11.91 -15.41
C MET A 664 4.91 11.14 -14.91
N PRO A 665 4.76 10.98 -13.59
CA PRO A 665 3.55 10.40 -12.99
C PRO A 665 2.29 11.20 -13.34
N THR A 666 1.11 10.65 -13.10
CA THR A 666 -0.12 11.46 -13.26
C THR A 666 -0.09 12.71 -12.38
N GLY A 667 -0.63 13.82 -12.87
CA GLY A 667 -0.66 15.08 -12.12
C GLY A 667 -0.87 16.30 -12.99
N ASN A 668 -0.90 17.47 -12.33
CA ASN A 668 -0.92 18.77 -12.98
C ASN A 668 0.52 19.31 -13.11
N TYR A 669 0.90 19.67 -14.35
CA TYR A 669 2.23 20.13 -14.73
C TYR A 669 2.28 21.62 -15.10
N THR A 670 1.25 22.41 -14.79
CA THR A 670 1.21 23.85 -15.08
C THR A 670 2.39 24.61 -14.45
N ASP A 671 2.84 24.22 -13.25
CA ASP A 671 3.93 24.87 -12.52
C ASP A 671 5.29 24.78 -13.23
N MET A 672 5.47 23.83 -14.17
CA MET A 672 6.66 23.75 -15.01
C MET A 672 6.82 24.98 -15.92
N GLY A 673 5.70 25.62 -16.29
CA GLY A 673 5.66 26.79 -17.16
C GLY A 673 6.14 26.55 -18.59
N LYS A 674 6.02 27.58 -19.44
CA LYS A 674 6.37 27.49 -20.86
C LYS A 674 7.86 27.23 -21.11
N ILE A 675 8.74 27.82 -20.30
CA ILE A 675 10.19 27.65 -20.44
C ILE A 675 10.59 26.19 -20.14
N GLY A 676 10.05 25.61 -19.06
CA GLY A 676 10.29 24.21 -18.74
C GLY A 676 9.74 23.27 -19.81
N ALA A 677 8.54 23.56 -20.34
CA ALA A 677 7.94 22.78 -21.42
C ALA A 677 8.78 22.78 -22.71
N GLU A 678 9.25 23.95 -23.18
CA GLU A 678 10.11 24.04 -24.36
C GLU A 678 11.47 23.35 -24.14
N LYS A 679 12.01 23.42 -22.92
CA LYS A 679 13.25 22.73 -22.56
C LYS A 679 13.07 21.22 -22.60
N LEU A 680 11.99 20.70 -22.03
CA LEU A 680 11.65 19.28 -22.09
C LEU A 680 11.43 18.83 -23.53
N LYS A 681 10.68 19.61 -24.34
CA LYS A 681 10.48 19.35 -25.78
C LYS A 681 11.80 19.27 -26.54
N THR A 682 12.73 20.18 -26.27
CA THR A 682 14.06 20.20 -26.89
C THR A 682 14.89 18.98 -26.48
N TRP A 683 14.90 18.66 -25.19
CA TRP A 683 15.58 17.48 -24.65
C TRP A 683 15.04 16.17 -25.26
N THR A 684 13.72 16.03 -25.32
CA THR A 684 13.07 14.88 -25.98
C THR A 684 13.45 14.81 -27.46
N ASN A 685 13.36 15.93 -28.19
CA ASN A 685 13.77 15.97 -29.61
C ASN A 685 15.20 15.47 -29.84
N ASN A 686 16.10 15.71 -28.88
CA ASN A 686 17.51 15.33 -28.97
C ASN A 686 17.79 13.84 -28.69
N GLY A 687 16.79 13.07 -28.21
CA GLY A 687 16.93 11.63 -27.98
C GLY A 687 16.47 11.15 -26.61
N GLY A 688 16.05 12.06 -25.72
CA GLY A 688 15.57 11.69 -24.38
C GLY A 688 14.31 10.80 -24.41
N THR A 689 14.17 9.93 -23.42
CA THR A 689 12.99 9.09 -23.22
C THR A 689 12.10 9.67 -22.12
N VAL A 690 10.85 9.99 -22.45
CA VAL A 690 9.82 10.37 -21.49
C VAL A 690 8.92 9.17 -21.23
N ILE A 691 8.71 8.83 -19.95
CA ILE A 691 7.73 7.84 -19.52
C ILE A 691 6.63 8.59 -18.79
N ALA A 692 5.39 8.50 -19.27
CA ALA A 692 4.30 9.32 -18.76
C ALA A 692 3.03 8.52 -18.48
N ARG A 693 2.28 8.96 -17.49
CA ARG A 693 1.00 8.35 -17.13
C ARG A 693 -0.11 9.39 -16.95
N GLY A 694 -1.35 8.97 -17.17
CA GLY A 694 -2.52 9.71 -16.75
C GLY A 694 -2.60 11.11 -17.38
N ALA A 695 -2.79 12.12 -16.51
CA ALA A 695 -2.86 13.52 -16.92
C ALA A 695 -1.55 14.08 -17.51
N ALA A 696 -0.39 13.48 -17.22
CA ALA A 696 0.87 13.87 -17.83
C ALA A 696 0.85 13.67 -19.35
N MET A 697 0.22 12.60 -19.84
CA MET A 697 0.08 12.37 -21.28
C MET A 697 -0.75 13.46 -21.96
N ASN A 698 -1.82 13.95 -21.30
CA ASN A 698 -2.63 15.06 -21.81
C ASN A 698 -1.77 16.33 -21.93
N TRP A 699 -0.99 16.63 -20.90
CA TRP A 699 -0.11 17.80 -20.88
C TRP A 699 1.00 17.70 -21.95
N LEU A 700 1.57 16.51 -22.17
CA LEU A 700 2.54 16.26 -23.23
C LEU A 700 1.94 16.45 -24.63
N SER A 701 0.72 15.96 -24.87
CA SER A 701 0.00 16.22 -26.13
C SER A 701 -0.26 17.70 -26.35
N GLN A 702 -0.70 18.43 -25.31
CA GLN A 702 -0.98 19.87 -25.40
C GLN A 702 0.27 20.73 -25.68
N ASN A 703 1.45 20.26 -25.30
CA ASN A 703 2.73 20.95 -25.54
C ASN A 703 3.52 20.37 -26.72
N GLU A 704 2.90 19.48 -27.52
CA GLU A 704 3.50 18.84 -28.69
C GLU A 704 4.79 18.05 -28.38
N ILE A 705 4.87 17.44 -27.19
CA ILE A 705 5.99 16.60 -26.75
C ILE A 705 5.67 15.11 -26.97
N GLY A 706 4.39 14.75 -27.03
CA GLY A 706 3.92 13.41 -27.42
C GLY A 706 2.61 13.48 -28.20
N LYS A 707 2.23 12.38 -28.85
CA LYS A 707 0.95 12.27 -29.58
C LYS A 707 0.09 11.18 -28.94
N PHE A 708 -0.75 11.58 -28.00
CA PHE A 708 -1.77 10.72 -27.39
C PHE A 708 -3.16 11.28 -27.64
N SER A 709 -4.06 10.41 -28.09
CA SER A 709 -5.48 10.70 -28.27
C SER A 709 -6.29 9.88 -27.27
N PHE A 710 -7.34 10.48 -26.72
CA PHE A 710 -8.19 9.85 -25.72
C PHE A 710 -9.64 10.00 -26.14
N ASN A 711 -10.38 8.90 -26.04
CA ASN A 711 -11.79 8.89 -26.33
C ASN A 711 -12.50 9.82 -25.33
N GLN A 712 -13.13 10.90 -25.81
CA GLN A 712 -13.90 11.78 -24.95
C GLN A 712 -15.17 11.08 -24.47
N HIS A 713 -15.47 11.22 -23.18
CA HIS A 713 -16.69 10.65 -22.60
C HIS A 713 -17.90 11.38 -23.19
N THR A 714 -18.47 10.83 -24.25
CA THR A 714 -19.74 11.28 -24.81
C THR A 714 -20.80 10.26 -24.44
N ASP A 715 -21.11 10.15 -23.15
CA ASP A 715 -22.40 9.56 -22.81
C ASP A 715 -23.46 10.41 -23.52
N GLU A 716 -24.44 9.76 -24.15
CA GLU A 716 -25.67 10.44 -24.55
C GLU A 716 -26.18 11.14 -23.30
N LYS A 717 -26.08 12.47 -23.26
CA LYS A 717 -26.65 13.24 -22.16
C LYS A 717 -28.11 12.80 -22.09
N VAL A 718 -28.49 12.13 -21.01
CA VAL A 718 -29.89 11.80 -20.78
C VAL A 718 -30.61 13.13 -20.64
N VAL A 719 -31.25 13.57 -21.73
CA VAL A 719 -32.05 14.80 -21.75
C VAL A 719 -33.39 14.45 -21.13
N GLY A 720 -33.54 14.76 -19.84
CA GLY A 720 -34.76 14.48 -19.08
C GLY A 720 -34.58 14.65 -17.57
N GLN A 721 -35.68 14.57 -16.83
CA GLN A 721 -35.66 14.63 -15.37
C GLN A 721 -35.33 13.25 -14.79
N LYS A 722 -34.29 13.18 -13.95
CA LYS A 722 -34.01 12.05 -13.05
C LYS A 722 -34.28 12.46 -11.60
N SER A 723 -34.47 11.48 -10.71
CA SER A 723 -34.52 11.77 -9.28
C SER A 723 -33.19 12.35 -8.79
N TYR A 724 -33.23 13.51 -8.14
CA TYR A 724 -32.04 14.17 -7.61
C TYR A 724 -31.28 13.26 -6.61
N SER A 725 -32.01 12.45 -5.83
CA SER A 725 -31.43 11.50 -4.87
C SER A 725 -30.55 10.42 -5.51
N LEU A 726 -30.68 10.17 -6.81
CA LEU A 726 -29.86 9.19 -7.53
C LEU A 726 -28.58 9.81 -8.12
N MET A 727 -28.45 11.14 -8.15
CA MET A 727 -27.36 11.81 -8.85
C MET A 727 -25.96 11.33 -8.40
N GLN A 728 -25.70 11.27 -7.09
CA GLN A 728 -24.42 10.80 -6.58
C GLN A 728 -24.18 9.31 -6.88
N LYS A 729 -25.23 8.48 -6.85
CA LYS A 729 -25.11 7.05 -7.16
C LYS A 729 -24.84 6.83 -8.65
N ASP A 730 -25.58 7.50 -9.52
CA ASP A 730 -25.41 7.45 -10.97
C ASP A 730 -23.99 7.90 -11.37
N LEU A 731 -23.51 9.03 -10.82
CA LEU A 731 -22.17 9.54 -11.12
C LEU A 731 -21.07 8.66 -10.54
N GLY A 732 -21.23 8.20 -9.29
CA GLY A 732 -20.26 7.33 -8.65
C GLY A 732 -20.13 5.98 -9.36
N ALA A 733 -21.22 5.42 -9.89
CA ALA A 733 -21.21 4.15 -10.60
C ALA A 733 -20.42 4.22 -11.91
N GLN A 734 -20.19 5.42 -12.44
CA GLN A 734 -19.34 5.62 -13.62
C GLN A 734 -17.85 5.59 -13.29
N VAL A 735 -17.46 5.65 -12.01
CA VAL A 735 -16.05 5.66 -11.59
C VAL A 735 -15.45 4.26 -11.62
N THR A 736 -14.34 4.09 -12.33
CA THR A 736 -13.51 2.88 -12.22
C THR A 736 -12.56 3.00 -11.03
N GLY A 737 -12.99 2.56 -9.84
CA GLY A 737 -12.23 2.71 -8.59
C GLY A 737 -11.00 1.80 -8.45
N GLY A 738 -10.94 0.72 -9.23
CA GLY A 738 -9.84 -0.25 -9.21
C GLY A 738 -10.32 -1.61 -9.65
N ALA A 739 -9.97 -2.02 -10.86
CA ALA A 739 -10.36 -3.29 -11.46
C ALA A 739 -9.18 -3.90 -12.24
N ILE A 740 -9.27 -5.21 -12.48
CA ILE A 740 -8.25 -6.00 -13.18
C ILE A 740 -8.75 -6.26 -14.60
N PHE A 741 -7.86 -6.07 -15.57
CA PHE A 741 -8.19 -6.18 -16.98
C PHE A 741 -7.27 -7.11 -17.75
N ASN A 742 -7.86 -7.80 -18.74
CA ASN A 742 -7.17 -8.58 -19.76
C ASN A 742 -6.59 -7.67 -20.84
N VAL A 743 -5.31 -7.83 -21.11
CA VAL A 743 -4.60 -7.13 -22.19
C VAL A 743 -3.78 -8.10 -23.02
N LYS A 744 -3.49 -7.71 -24.26
CA LYS A 744 -2.53 -8.36 -25.15
C LYS A 744 -1.29 -7.49 -25.29
N LEU A 745 -0.14 -8.12 -25.13
CA LEU A 745 1.20 -7.53 -25.20
C LEU A 745 1.92 -8.07 -26.42
N ASP A 746 2.50 -7.18 -27.22
CA ASP A 746 3.40 -7.58 -28.31
C ASP A 746 4.78 -7.94 -27.74
N LEU A 747 5.04 -9.24 -27.58
CA LEU A 747 6.34 -9.77 -27.14
C LEU A 747 7.48 -9.39 -28.09
N THR A 748 7.12 -9.13 -29.35
CA THR A 748 7.75 -8.29 -30.37
C THR A 748 8.63 -7.13 -29.95
N HIS A 749 7.93 -6.27 -29.23
CA HIS A 749 8.29 -4.89 -29.00
C HIS A 749 9.23 -4.83 -27.80
N PRO A 750 10.22 -3.91 -27.74
CA PRO A 750 11.12 -3.79 -26.58
C PRO A 750 10.42 -3.63 -25.22
N ILE A 751 9.17 -3.18 -25.22
CA ILE A 751 8.33 -3.07 -24.01
C ILE A 751 7.84 -4.45 -23.53
N GLY A 752 7.70 -5.44 -24.41
CA GLY A 752 7.29 -6.80 -24.08
C GLY A 752 8.42 -7.77 -23.73
N TYR A 753 9.68 -7.31 -23.72
CA TYR A 753 10.83 -8.19 -23.45
C TYR A 753 10.77 -8.82 -22.06
N GLY A 754 11.17 -10.09 -21.96
CA GLY A 754 11.13 -10.87 -20.73
C GLY A 754 9.73 -11.31 -20.27
N TYR A 755 8.71 -11.17 -21.12
CA TYR A 755 7.41 -11.84 -20.98
C TYR A 755 7.34 -13.02 -21.97
N THR A 756 6.67 -14.09 -21.56
CA THR A 756 6.52 -15.32 -22.37
C THR A 756 5.07 -15.59 -22.78
N ASN A 757 4.12 -14.79 -22.30
CA ASN A 757 2.72 -14.85 -22.70
C ASN A 757 2.28 -13.47 -23.22
N GLU A 758 1.62 -13.45 -24.38
CA GLU A 758 1.00 -12.25 -24.94
C GLU A 758 -0.19 -11.79 -24.09
N GLU A 759 -0.92 -12.72 -23.48
CA GLU A 759 -2.05 -12.41 -22.60
C GLU A 759 -1.55 -12.18 -21.17
N MET A 760 -1.95 -11.05 -20.58
CA MET A 760 -1.58 -10.70 -19.22
C MET A 760 -2.65 -9.82 -18.54
N PHE A 761 -2.45 -9.57 -17.24
CA PHE A 761 -3.31 -8.72 -16.44
C PHE A 761 -2.70 -7.34 -16.16
N THR A 762 -3.55 -6.32 -16.14
CA THR A 762 -3.20 -4.94 -15.75
C THR A 762 -4.21 -4.40 -14.74
N PHE A 763 -3.80 -3.42 -13.94
CA PHE A 763 -4.66 -2.77 -12.94
C PHE A 763 -4.96 -1.33 -13.32
N ARG A 764 -6.26 -1.00 -13.34
CA ARG A 764 -6.72 0.35 -13.69
C ARG A 764 -7.59 0.94 -12.60
N SER A 765 -7.19 2.14 -12.19
CA SER A 765 -7.95 3.07 -11.36
C SER A 765 -8.12 4.39 -12.13
N GLY A 766 -9.26 4.54 -12.81
CA GLY A 766 -9.57 5.71 -13.64
C GLY A 766 -10.29 5.39 -14.96
N ASN A 767 -10.87 6.43 -15.57
CA ASN A 767 -11.71 6.33 -16.78
C ASN A 767 -11.04 6.87 -18.05
N GLN A 768 -9.73 7.12 -18.02
CA GLN A 768 -9.01 7.53 -19.22
C GLN A 768 -8.95 6.35 -20.19
N ILE A 769 -9.36 6.56 -21.43
CA ILE A 769 -9.36 5.54 -22.48
C ILE A 769 -8.52 6.07 -23.62
N MET A 770 -7.36 5.46 -23.84
CA MET A 770 -6.43 5.85 -24.88
C MET A 770 -6.79 5.18 -26.21
N GLU A 771 -6.86 5.97 -27.26
CA GLU A 771 -7.06 5.46 -28.61
C GLU A 771 -5.77 4.86 -29.15
N LEU A 772 -5.91 3.85 -30.00
CA LEU A 772 -4.78 3.28 -30.73
C LEU A 772 -4.10 4.34 -31.60
N SER A 773 -2.79 4.22 -31.75
CA SER A 773 -2.07 4.91 -32.80
C SER A 773 -2.47 4.37 -34.17
N GLU A 774 -2.54 5.26 -35.18
CA GLU A 774 -2.69 4.86 -36.58
C GLU A 774 -1.52 3.97 -37.06
N ASN A 775 -0.33 4.20 -36.50
CA ASN A 775 0.81 3.31 -36.68
C ASN A 775 0.63 2.07 -35.78
N ALA A 776 0.34 0.92 -36.38
CA ALA A 776 0.06 -0.31 -35.65
C ALA A 776 1.20 -0.74 -34.71
N TYR A 777 2.45 -0.45 -35.06
CA TYR A 777 3.64 -0.82 -34.28
C TYR A 777 3.88 0.08 -33.06
N ALA A 778 3.08 1.15 -32.90
CA ALA A 778 3.17 2.07 -31.77
C ALA A 778 2.30 1.65 -30.57
N ASN A 779 1.63 0.50 -30.65
CA ASN A 779 0.66 0.02 -29.67
C ASN A 779 1.14 -1.28 -28.99
N PRO A 780 2.22 -1.24 -28.18
CA PRO A 780 2.81 -2.45 -27.59
C PRO A 780 1.86 -3.22 -26.67
N MET A 781 0.86 -2.57 -26.06
CA MET A 781 -0.12 -3.24 -25.21
C MET A 781 -1.51 -2.69 -25.49
N VAL A 782 -2.46 -3.60 -25.71
CA VAL A 782 -3.86 -3.29 -26.07
C VAL A 782 -4.83 -4.10 -25.23
N TYR A 783 -5.97 -3.51 -24.91
CA TYR A 783 -7.07 -4.19 -24.23
C TYR A 783 -7.69 -5.25 -25.14
N THR A 784 -8.13 -6.37 -24.58
CA THR A 784 -8.87 -7.38 -25.35
C THR A 784 -10.28 -6.89 -25.73
N ASP A 785 -11.00 -7.69 -26.50
CA ASP A 785 -12.43 -7.51 -26.77
C ASP A 785 -13.33 -7.85 -25.57
N SER A 786 -12.78 -8.59 -24.60
CA SER A 786 -13.39 -8.93 -23.30
C SER A 786 -12.48 -8.48 -22.14
N PRO A 787 -12.37 -7.15 -21.93
CA PRO A 787 -11.28 -6.60 -21.13
C PRO A 787 -11.43 -6.81 -19.63
N LEU A 788 -12.63 -7.02 -19.07
CA LEU A 788 -12.79 -7.19 -17.62
C LEU A 788 -12.36 -8.59 -17.17
N ALA A 789 -11.36 -8.67 -16.29
CA ALA A 789 -10.93 -9.91 -15.65
C ALA A 789 -11.55 -10.07 -14.25
N ALA A 790 -11.51 -9.01 -13.44
CA ALA A 790 -12.12 -8.96 -12.12
C ALA A 790 -12.44 -7.51 -11.72
N GLY A 791 -13.47 -7.32 -10.91
CA GLY A 791 -13.89 -6.01 -10.40
C GLY A 791 -15.13 -5.47 -11.10
N TYR A 792 -15.47 -4.24 -10.76
CA TYR A 792 -16.60 -3.51 -11.31
C TYR A 792 -16.13 -2.42 -12.28
N VAL A 793 -16.79 -2.33 -13.42
CA VAL A 793 -16.63 -1.27 -14.41
C VAL A 793 -18.01 -0.92 -14.95
N TYR A 794 -18.29 0.38 -15.06
CA TYR A 794 -19.52 0.85 -15.69
C TYR A 794 -19.65 0.30 -17.13
N PRO A 795 -20.80 -0.27 -17.54
CA PRO A 795 -20.94 -0.90 -18.86
C PRO A 795 -20.54 -0.01 -20.04
N GLY A 796 -20.85 1.29 -20.00
CA GLY A 796 -20.44 2.23 -21.05
C GLY A 796 -18.93 2.44 -21.13
N ASN A 797 -18.23 2.40 -19.98
CA ASN A 797 -16.77 2.47 -19.95
C ASN A 797 -16.16 1.14 -20.41
N LEU A 798 -16.74 0.01 -20.00
CA LEU A 798 -16.28 -1.32 -20.41
C LEU A 798 -16.32 -1.47 -21.94
N GLU A 799 -17.40 -1.01 -22.58
CA GLU A 799 -17.54 -1.04 -24.03
C GLU A 799 -16.45 -0.20 -24.73
N ARG A 800 -16.20 1.01 -24.22
CA ARG A 800 -15.18 1.92 -24.77
C ARG A 800 -13.76 1.40 -24.58
N MET A 801 -13.51 0.55 -23.58
CA MET A 801 -12.19 -0.03 -23.32
C MET A 801 -11.81 -1.14 -24.30
N LYS A 802 -12.79 -1.79 -24.97
CA LYS A 802 -12.52 -2.89 -25.89
C LYS A 802 -11.57 -2.47 -27.01
N ASN A 803 -10.51 -3.26 -27.22
CA ASN A 803 -9.49 -3.00 -28.25
C ASN A 803 -8.83 -1.61 -28.17
N SER A 804 -8.86 -0.96 -27.00
CA SER A 804 -8.21 0.34 -26.78
C SER A 804 -6.74 0.20 -26.39
N GLY A 805 -5.99 1.29 -26.42
CA GLY A 805 -4.58 1.31 -26.05
C GLY A 805 -4.36 1.20 -24.54
N GLY A 806 -3.50 0.28 -24.11
CA GLY A 806 -2.99 0.22 -22.74
C GLY A 806 -1.64 0.92 -22.59
N ILE A 807 -0.72 0.65 -23.52
CA ILE A 807 0.56 1.35 -23.68
C ILE A 807 0.67 1.82 -25.12
N ARG A 808 1.11 3.07 -25.31
CA ARG A 808 1.40 3.65 -26.62
C ARG A 808 2.76 4.32 -26.62
N VAL A 809 3.48 4.20 -27.72
CA VAL A 809 4.74 4.91 -27.96
C VAL A 809 4.53 6.01 -28.99
N SER A 810 5.09 7.18 -28.71
CA SER A 810 5.14 8.32 -29.63
C SER A 810 6.58 8.77 -29.82
N THR A 811 6.86 9.43 -30.93
CA THR A 811 8.17 10.05 -31.20
C THR A 811 8.06 11.55 -31.41
N VAL A 812 9.07 12.25 -30.91
CA VAL A 812 9.34 13.66 -31.21
C VAL A 812 10.84 13.79 -31.45
N GLY A 813 11.22 14.15 -32.67
CA GLY A 813 12.62 14.14 -33.12
C GLY A 813 13.21 12.73 -33.06
N ARG A 814 14.26 12.55 -32.25
CA ARG A 814 14.88 11.23 -31.96
C ARG A 814 14.31 10.57 -30.69
N GLY A 815 13.72 11.33 -29.80
CA GLY A 815 13.25 10.84 -28.50
C GLY A 815 11.99 10.00 -28.58
N LYS A 816 11.72 9.33 -27.46
CA LYS A 816 10.57 8.45 -27.26
C LYS A 816 9.71 8.97 -26.13
N VAL A 817 8.40 8.92 -26.32
CA VAL A 817 7.42 9.21 -25.28
C VAL A 817 6.52 7.99 -25.12
N ILE A 818 6.66 7.31 -23.99
CA ILE A 818 5.98 6.06 -23.68
C ILE A 818 4.86 6.38 -22.69
N GLY A 819 3.62 6.20 -23.14
CA GLY A 819 2.41 6.51 -22.37
C GLY A 819 1.78 5.26 -21.79
N PHE A 820 1.52 5.27 -20.48
CA PHE A 820 0.76 4.25 -19.75
C PHE A 820 -0.57 4.82 -19.30
N VAL A 821 -1.68 4.15 -19.61
CA VAL A 821 -2.98 4.52 -19.01
C VAL A 821 -3.11 3.92 -17.60
N ASP A 822 -2.64 2.68 -17.47
CA ASP A 822 -2.72 1.92 -16.24
C ASP A 822 -1.53 2.26 -15.35
N ASN A 823 -1.62 1.96 -14.06
CA ASN A 823 -0.50 2.18 -13.15
C ASN A 823 0.38 0.92 -13.15
N PRO A 824 1.60 0.96 -13.72
CA PRO A 824 2.45 -0.21 -13.78
C PRO A 824 3.09 -0.57 -12.44
N ASN A 825 2.99 0.29 -11.43
CA ASN A 825 3.70 0.20 -10.15
C ASN A 825 2.74 0.23 -8.94
N PHE A 826 1.45 -0.05 -9.18
CA PHE A 826 0.38 0.17 -8.22
C PHE A 826 0.66 -0.43 -6.84
N ARG A 827 0.73 0.46 -5.83
CA ARG A 827 0.84 0.17 -4.39
C ARG A 827 1.87 -0.89 -4.02
N ALA A 828 2.96 -1.00 -4.79
CA ALA A 828 4.04 -1.97 -4.62
C ALA A 828 3.63 -3.46 -4.69
N PHE A 829 2.35 -3.81 -4.83
CA PHE A 829 1.93 -5.23 -4.89
C PHE A 829 1.59 -5.69 -6.31
N TRP A 830 1.56 -4.78 -7.29
CA TRP A 830 1.35 -5.14 -8.68
C TRP A 830 2.67 -5.47 -9.40
N PHE A 831 3.20 -6.67 -9.17
CA PHE A 831 4.48 -7.12 -9.72
C PHE A 831 4.42 -7.38 -11.24
N GLY A 832 3.24 -7.77 -11.74
CA GLY A 832 3.04 -8.28 -13.10
C GLY A 832 3.37 -7.28 -14.20
N THR A 833 3.25 -5.97 -13.95
CA THR A 833 3.51 -4.90 -14.95
C THR A 833 4.76 -4.07 -14.65
N ASN A 834 5.46 -4.28 -13.52
CA ASN A 834 6.68 -3.51 -13.21
C ASN A 834 7.74 -3.68 -14.30
N LYS A 835 7.83 -4.86 -14.92
CA LYS A 835 8.79 -5.09 -15.99
C LYS A 835 8.48 -4.27 -17.25
N LEU A 836 7.21 -4.01 -17.59
CA LEU A 836 6.86 -3.07 -18.67
C LEU A 836 7.43 -1.66 -18.39
N PHE A 837 7.39 -1.23 -17.14
CA PHE A 837 7.98 0.03 -16.71
C PHE A 837 9.52 0.00 -16.77
N MET A 838 10.15 -1.06 -16.28
CA MET A 838 11.61 -1.22 -16.40
C MET A 838 12.09 -1.33 -17.86
N ASN A 839 11.32 -1.99 -18.72
CA ASN A 839 11.59 -2.06 -20.16
C ASN A 839 11.53 -0.67 -20.79
N SER A 840 10.63 0.20 -20.33
CA SER A 840 10.57 1.59 -20.79
C SER A 840 11.83 2.39 -20.41
N ILE A 841 12.41 2.11 -19.23
CA ILE A 841 13.63 2.76 -18.74
C ILE A 841 14.86 2.26 -19.51
N PHE A 842 15.03 0.95 -19.66
CA PHE A 842 16.23 0.35 -20.24
C PHE A 842 16.19 0.31 -21.77
N PHE A 843 15.05 -0.06 -22.34
CA PHE A 843 14.90 -0.33 -23.77
C PHE A 843 14.14 0.78 -24.51
N GLY A 844 13.69 1.84 -23.82
CA GLY A 844 13.12 3.02 -24.48
C GLY A 844 14.04 3.58 -25.57
N GLN A 845 15.35 3.56 -25.33
CA GLN A 845 16.39 3.98 -26.27
C GLN A 845 16.48 3.11 -27.55
N THR A 846 16.11 1.83 -27.49
CA THR A 846 16.22 0.88 -28.61
C THR A 846 14.95 0.82 -29.45
N ILE A 847 13.87 1.47 -29.03
CA ILE A 847 12.63 1.50 -29.82
C ILE A 847 12.90 2.22 -31.15
N SER A 848 12.52 1.60 -32.26
CA SER A 848 12.69 2.20 -33.58
C SER A 848 11.89 3.49 -33.71
N PRO A 849 12.47 4.60 -34.21
CA PRO A 849 11.69 5.79 -34.54
C PRO A 849 10.60 5.54 -35.58
N LEU A 850 10.71 4.49 -36.40
CA LEU A 850 9.71 4.14 -37.41
C LEU A 850 8.44 3.53 -36.80
N SER A 851 8.56 2.84 -35.66
CA SER A 851 7.39 2.21 -35.01
C SER A 851 6.54 3.22 -34.24
N ALA A 852 7.01 4.45 -34.05
CA ALA A 852 6.36 5.46 -33.21
C ALA A 852 6.11 6.81 -33.92
N ARG A 853 6.24 6.85 -35.24
CA ARG A 853 5.92 8.02 -36.11
C ARG A 853 4.47 8.02 -36.56
#